data_AF-A0A0G4KPY8-F1
#
_entry.id   AF-A0A0G4KPY8-F1
#
_cell.length_a   1.000
_cell.length_b   1.000
_cell.length_c   1.000
_cell.angle_alpha   90.00
_cell.angle_beta   90.00
_cell.angle_gamma   90.00
#
_symmetry.space_group_name_H-M   'P 1'
#
loop_
_entity.id
_entity.type
_entity.pdbx_description
1 polymer ?
#
loop_
_entity_poly.entity_id
_entity_poly.type
_entity_poly.pdbx_seq_one_letter_code
_entity_poly.pdbx_strand_id
1 'polypeptide(L)'
;MATITELDAHEQPSEEMRASWKSYSKLEAFHLRNHPDIDDPRSEAQAKDYKVAGVIAAEKVASAFASVHPEPIDPSTIRDVPILYHPLLPGLLIVPDLVPPAVQKSLISLMEAFLKAIPASTQRIAVLGQVRDELAVNDATVLSTLYTDVLTSIAFSGKFHQDPVVSDVKYAASEPLTPQSVADIFGKVSGHGAAAKRFPSLVHAKQYTFWDLDSSAAANSPFVIGNLLSRESTSNVYVSEQYDNLVQGGVVRTDIRSSKKTIDAPYAIEDADVVAVGEEKLLRDIDILQGVKEGGKLLVKLPKFKDEDVEKRIPAFVRKSVREKGAEIYILDPAQSAAFDEDELAASILFEFAFLEVAHADISREDVARSLLPEGSSPSLQEILDALDVTLRKFDLPSETTELPADHIWPSLPATIKTNSFAPAKDLVADEVSRLVDWQAAAKGLAFKEAYGTKATLRPELSVKTHTVTVKENRRLTPETYDRNIFHIEFDLGDSGVTYKIGEALGIHAENDDEEVQAFIKWYGINPDEIVQVPSREDAAALDTRTVYQALKQNIDVLGKPPKRFYEALAEFTSDEKEAQQLRVLGGAEGAVDFKKRSEEDTLTYVDVLQEFPSARPSFHDLLVYANSTLQDLHHQLDDSRRFLDSMIKLKVKSPGPEEKKKQATSTSETIMRMLNRLENACGRILREQELLANEMESRAPDEKWKNMLDTVMTMASVLQVEGKEAIAYEGKLTGKKVNPRNEIEKLKDEGRYVLEVY
;
A
#
# COMPACT_ATOMS: atom_id res chain seq x y z
N MET A 1 57.21 30.27 5.65
CA MET A 1 56.28 29.59 4.74
C MET A 1 54.93 29.55 5.44
N ALA A 2 53.89 30.12 4.83
CA ALA A 2 52.55 30.11 5.40
C ALA A 2 52.07 28.67 5.58
N THR A 3 51.43 28.39 6.71
CA THR A 3 50.83 27.09 7.00
C THR A 3 49.67 26.87 6.02
N ILE A 4 49.49 25.67 5.45
CA ILE A 4 48.46 25.42 4.42
C ILE A 4 47.03 25.76 4.90
N THR A 5 46.82 25.80 6.22
CA THR A 5 45.59 26.20 6.91
C THR A 5 45.30 27.70 6.89
N GLU A 6 46.24 28.53 6.45
CA GLU A 6 46.14 30.00 6.41
C GLU A 6 45.88 30.54 4.99
N LEU A 7 45.80 29.67 3.98
CA LEU A 7 45.61 30.05 2.58
C LEU A 7 44.13 30.04 2.20
N ASP A 8 43.62 31.18 1.72
CA ASP A 8 42.26 31.31 1.15
C ASP A 8 42.27 30.97 -0.34
N ALA A 9 41.45 30.01 -0.76
CA ALA A 9 41.32 29.56 -2.14
C ALA A 9 40.73 30.63 -3.10
N HIS A 10 40.10 31.68 -2.56
CA HIS A 10 39.55 32.78 -3.32
C HIS A 10 40.50 33.99 -3.42
N GLU A 11 41.61 33.99 -2.69
CA GLU A 11 42.63 35.01 -2.82
C GLU A 11 43.52 34.77 -4.04
N GLN A 12 43.99 35.88 -4.63
CA GLN A 12 44.95 35.80 -5.72
C GLN A 12 46.25 35.15 -5.23
N PRO A 13 46.82 34.18 -5.97
CA PRO A 13 48.03 33.50 -5.52
C PRO A 13 49.17 34.51 -5.39
N SER A 14 49.94 34.39 -4.31
CA SER A 14 51.08 35.28 -4.02
C SER A 14 52.11 35.29 -5.16
N GLU A 15 52.92 36.35 -5.24
CA GLU A 15 54.00 36.43 -6.24
C GLU A 15 54.97 35.26 -6.14
N GLU A 16 55.26 34.79 -4.92
CA GLU A 16 56.10 33.62 -4.67
C GLU A 16 55.50 32.35 -5.28
N MET A 17 54.20 32.07 -5.06
CA MET A 17 53.54 30.89 -5.64
C MET A 17 53.50 30.95 -7.17
N ARG A 18 53.23 32.13 -7.75
CA ARG A 18 53.25 32.33 -9.21
C ARG A 18 54.65 32.12 -9.78
N ALA A 19 55.70 32.54 -9.06
CA ALA A 19 57.08 32.33 -9.46
C ALA A 19 57.46 30.85 -9.43
N SER A 20 57.08 30.12 -8.37
CA SER A 20 57.28 28.66 -8.27
C SER A 20 56.56 27.91 -9.40
N TRP A 21 55.29 28.22 -9.67
CA TRP A 21 54.55 27.62 -10.79
C TRP A 21 55.21 27.91 -12.15
N LYS A 22 55.67 29.15 -12.39
CA LYS A 22 56.40 29.49 -13.63
C LYS A 22 57.69 28.70 -13.77
N SER A 23 58.40 28.43 -12.67
CA SER A 23 59.58 27.57 -12.66
C SER A 23 59.22 26.17 -13.15
N TYR A 24 58.18 25.56 -12.58
CA TYR A 24 57.71 24.23 -12.98
C TYR A 24 57.21 24.15 -14.42
N SER A 25 56.41 25.12 -14.86
CA SER A 25 55.81 25.15 -16.20
C SER A 25 56.83 25.18 -17.34
N LYS A 26 58.07 25.61 -17.05
CA LYS A 26 59.16 25.72 -18.02
C LYS A 26 60.11 24.53 -18.01
N LEU A 27 59.99 23.62 -17.03
CA LEU A 27 60.82 22.43 -16.95
C LEU A 27 60.38 21.41 -17.98
N GLU A 28 61.35 20.73 -18.59
CA GLU A 28 61.05 19.55 -19.39
C GLU A 28 60.49 18.43 -18.51
N ALA A 29 59.60 17.61 -19.08
CA ALA A 29 58.87 16.57 -18.35
C ALA A 29 59.79 15.60 -17.58
N PHE A 30 60.98 15.30 -18.11
CA PHE A 30 61.97 14.47 -17.42
C PHE A 30 62.50 15.13 -16.13
N HIS A 31 62.84 16.42 -16.18
CA HIS A 31 63.32 17.15 -15.02
C HIS A 31 62.21 17.42 -14.00
N LEU A 32 61.00 17.67 -14.47
CA LEU A 32 59.84 17.86 -13.60
C LEU A 32 59.57 16.59 -12.78
N ARG A 33 59.52 15.41 -13.41
CA ARG A 33 59.26 14.12 -12.73
C ARG A 33 60.28 13.75 -11.66
N ASN A 34 61.52 14.22 -11.78
CA ASN A 34 62.60 13.95 -10.84
C ASN A 34 62.90 15.14 -9.91
N HIS A 35 62.04 16.16 -9.91
CA HIS A 35 62.24 17.36 -9.10
C HIS A 35 62.07 17.00 -7.61
N PRO A 36 62.92 17.53 -6.69
CA PRO A 36 62.88 17.20 -5.27
C PRO A 36 61.56 17.54 -4.57
N ASP A 37 60.82 18.51 -5.12
CA ASP A 37 59.53 18.96 -4.58
C ASP A 37 58.34 18.13 -5.09
N ILE A 38 58.57 17.11 -5.93
CA ILE A 38 57.53 16.13 -6.32
C ILE A 38 57.70 14.88 -5.48
N ASP A 39 56.66 14.58 -4.70
CA ASP A 39 56.58 13.33 -3.96
C ASP A 39 56.01 12.22 -4.88
N ASP A 40 56.78 11.15 -5.09
CA ASP A 40 56.38 9.96 -5.84
C ASP A 40 56.40 8.73 -4.92
N PRO A 41 55.25 8.14 -4.57
CA PRO A 41 55.19 6.96 -3.72
C PRO A 41 55.82 5.71 -4.35
N ARG A 42 56.14 5.73 -5.65
CA ARG A 42 56.86 4.65 -6.37
C ARG A 42 58.38 4.76 -6.24
N SER A 43 58.90 5.90 -5.76
CA SER A 43 60.32 6.10 -5.53
C SER A 43 60.77 5.43 -4.24
N GLU A 44 61.79 4.57 -4.29
CA GLU A 44 62.31 3.87 -3.09
C GLU A 44 62.76 4.82 -1.97
N ALA A 45 63.22 6.03 -2.34
CA ALA A 45 63.67 7.03 -1.39
C ALA A 45 62.52 7.67 -0.61
N GLN A 46 61.43 8.01 -1.31
CA GLN A 46 60.29 8.75 -0.77
C GLN A 46 59.14 7.84 -0.30
N ALA A 47 59.08 6.59 -0.75
CA ALA A 47 58.03 5.64 -0.36
C ALA A 47 57.90 5.47 1.16
N LYS A 48 58.98 5.69 1.91
CA LYS A 48 59.03 5.63 3.39
C LYS A 48 58.25 6.77 4.06
N ASP A 49 58.06 7.88 3.35
CA ASP A 49 57.35 9.05 3.86
C ASP A 49 55.82 8.85 3.79
N TYR A 50 55.36 7.85 3.03
CA TYR A 50 53.97 7.46 2.92
C TYR A 50 53.57 6.37 3.91
N LYS A 51 52.32 6.44 4.39
CA LYS A 51 51.73 5.43 5.26
C LYS A 51 50.60 4.69 4.56
N VAL A 52 50.45 3.41 4.86
CA VAL A 52 49.36 2.57 4.36
C VAL A 52 48.11 2.81 5.21
N ALA A 53 47.05 3.32 4.59
CA ALA A 53 45.70 3.44 5.20
C ALA A 53 44.87 2.16 5.03
N GLY A 54 45.13 1.38 3.97
CA GLY A 54 44.38 0.16 3.68
C GLY A 54 44.96 -0.56 2.46
N VAL A 55 44.33 -1.66 2.07
CA VAL A 55 44.74 -2.47 0.91
C VAL A 55 43.50 -2.94 0.16
N ILE A 56 43.54 -2.89 -1.16
CA ILE A 56 42.54 -3.46 -2.06
C ILE A 56 43.11 -4.78 -2.58
N ALA A 57 42.45 -5.89 -2.23
CA ALA A 57 42.89 -7.22 -2.64
C ALA A 57 42.89 -7.40 -4.16
N ALA A 58 43.88 -8.12 -4.70
CA ALA A 58 44.00 -8.42 -6.13
C ALA A 58 42.74 -9.09 -6.69
N GLU A 59 42.09 -9.98 -5.94
CA GLU A 59 40.81 -10.62 -6.30
C GLU A 59 39.68 -9.60 -6.50
N LYS A 60 39.64 -8.57 -5.66
CA LYS A 60 38.65 -7.49 -5.76
C LYS A 60 38.92 -6.61 -6.98
N VAL A 61 40.19 -6.36 -7.31
CA VAL A 61 40.58 -5.65 -8.54
C VAL A 61 40.19 -6.46 -9.78
N ALA A 62 40.52 -7.76 -9.80
CA ALA A 62 40.21 -8.65 -10.91
C ALA A 62 38.69 -8.74 -11.17
N SER A 63 37.89 -8.92 -10.12
CA SER A 63 36.42 -8.97 -10.25
C SER A 63 35.82 -7.62 -10.65
N ALA A 64 36.34 -6.49 -10.15
CA ALA A 64 35.85 -5.16 -10.51
C ALA A 64 36.03 -4.83 -12.00
N PHE A 65 37.08 -5.32 -12.65
CA PHE A 65 37.34 -5.07 -14.07
C PHE A 65 36.91 -6.21 -15.01
N ALA A 66 36.26 -7.25 -14.50
CA ALA A 66 35.81 -8.39 -15.29
C ALA A 66 34.76 -8.02 -16.37
N SER A 67 34.00 -6.94 -16.18
CA SER A 67 33.04 -6.45 -17.17
C SER A 67 33.67 -5.63 -18.31
N VAL A 68 34.90 -5.15 -18.12
CA VAL A 68 35.61 -4.26 -19.05
C VAL A 68 36.63 -5.04 -19.89
N HIS A 69 37.26 -6.07 -19.30
CA HIS A 69 38.20 -6.93 -20.00
C HIS A 69 37.49 -8.18 -20.51
N PRO A 70 37.58 -8.52 -21.82
CA PRO A 70 36.85 -9.66 -22.40
C PRO A 70 37.30 -11.03 -21.88
N GLU A 71 38.52 -11.14 -21.34
CA GLU A 71 39.05 -12.36 -20.76
C GLU A 71 39.08 -12.27 -19.22
N PRO A 72 38.92 -13.39 -18.48
CA PRO A 72 39.07 -13.38 -17.03
C PRO A 72 40.48 -12.95 -16.65
N ILE A 73 40.59 -11.94 -15.78
CA ILE A 73 41.89 -11.50 -15.29
C ILE A 73 42.33 -12.46 -14.18
N ASP A 74 43.45 -13.15 -14.38
CA ASP A 74 44.02 -14.04 -13.36
C ASP A 74 44.51 -13.22 -12.15
N PRO A 75 43.90 -13.38 -10.96
CA PRO A 75 44.29 -12.62 -9.76
C PRO A 75 45.74 -12.84 -9.37
N SER A 76 46.36 -13.96 -9.73
CA SER A 76 47.77 -14.25 -9.44
C SER A 76 48.75 -13.35 -10.21
N THR A 77 48.27 -12.71 -11.29
CA THR A 77 49.05 -11.76 -12.09
C THR A 77 48.96 -10.32 -11.60
N ILE A 78 48.08 -10.05 -10.63
CA ILE A 78 47.86 -8.73 -10.03
C ILE A 78 48.40 -8.75 -8.59
N ARG A 79 48.95 -7.62 -8.14
CA ARG A 79 49.34 -7.44 -6.73
C ARG A 79 48.25 -6.71 -5.98
N ASP A 80 48.17 -6.97 -4.68
CA ASP A 80 47.34 -6.15 -3.79
C ASP A 80 47.72 -4.67 -3.89
N VAL A 81 46.71 -3.82 -4.03
CA VAL A 81 46.89 -2.39 -4.27
C VAL A 81 46.84 -1.65 -2.93
N PRO A 82 47.94 -1.02 -2.48
CA PRO A 82 47.93 -0.28 -1.23
C PRO A 82 47.15 1.03 -1.38
N ILE A 83 46.44 1.45 -0.34
CA ILE A 83 45.90 2.79 -0.21
C ILE A 83 46.87 3.56 0.69
N LEU A 84 47.52 4.57 0.13
CA LEU A 84 48.56 5.36 0.79
C LEU A 84 48.02 6.73 1.19
N TYR A 85 48.63 7.34 2.20
CA TYR A 85 48.48 8.76 2.49
C TYR A 85 49.82 9.34 2.97
N HIS A 86 50.02 10.62 2.75
CA HIS A 86 51.17 11.32 3.30
C HIS A 86 50.80 11.91 4.69
N PRO A 87 51.63 11.77 5.74
CA PRO A 87 51.31 12.30 7.07
C PRO A 87 51.04 13.81 7.13
N LEU A 88 51.58 14.58 6.18
CA LEU A 88 51.29 16.02 6.06
C LEU A 88 49.90 16.31 5.49
N LEU A 89 49.29 15.35 4.78
CA LEU A 89 47.98 15.47 4.14
C LEU A 89 47.15 14.20 4.39
N PRO A 90 46.77 13.90 5.65
CA PRO A 90 46.12 12.64 6.02
C PRO A 90 44.74 12.44 5.38
N GLY A 91 44.09 13.51 4.91
CA GLY A 91 42.82 13.43 4.18
C GLY A 91 42.94 13.07 2.70
N LEU A 92 44.15 13.08 2.13
CA LEU A 92 44.38 12.74 0.72
C LEU A 92 44.83 11.29 0.59
N LEU A 93 43.94 10.43 0.09
CA LEU A 93 44.22 9.02 -0.18
C LEU A 93 44.76 8.85 -1.61
N ILE A 94 45.83 8.07 -1.74
CA ILE A 94 46.52 7.79 -2.99
C ILE A 94 46.40 6.29 -3.24
N VAL A 95 45.92 5.92 -4.43
CA VAL A 95 45.73 4.51 -4.83
C VAL A 95 46.57 4.26 -6.10
N PRO A 96 47.85 3.90 -5.97
CA PRO A 96 48.72 3.63 -7.12
C PRO A 96 48.29 2.35 -7.84
N ASP A 97 48.52 2.28 -9.16
CA ASP A 97 48.43 1.06 -9.96
C ASP A 97 47.07 0.30 -9.87
N LEU A 98 45.97 1.02 -9.61
CA LEU A 98 44.63 0.44 -9.47
C LEU A 98 44.15 -0.30 -10.72
N VAL A 99 44.51 0.20 -11.92
CA VAL A 99 44.07 -0.37 -13.20
C VAL A 99 45.16 -1.29 -13.75
N PRO A 100 44.92 -2.62 -13.86
CA PRO A 100 45.93 -3.55 -14.35
C PRO A 100 46.35 -3.27 -15.80
N PRO A 101 47.61 -3.52 -16.20
CA PRO A 101 48.09 -3.22 -17.56
C PRO A 101 47.28 -3.88 -18.70
N ALA A 102 46.74 -5.08 -18.49
CA ALA A 102 45.88 -5.75 -19.48
C ALA A 102 44.55 -5.01 -19.69
N VAL A 103 43.97 -4.48 -18.61
CA VAL A 103 42.77 -3.65 -18.64
C VAL A 103 43.05 -2.32 -19.33
N GLN A 104 44.20 -1.68 -19.03
CA GLN A 104 44.61 -0.44 -19.70
C GLN A 104 44.66 -0.61 -21.23
N LYS A 105 45.26 -1.70 -21.72
CA LYS A 105 45.28 -2.02 -23.16
C LYS A 105 43.88 -2.17 -23.76
N SER A 106 42.97 -2.81 -23.02
CA SER A 106 41.58 -3.01 -23.47
C SER A 106 40.83 -1.70 -23.56
N LEU A 107 40.97 -0.82 -22.56
CA LEU A 107 40.40 0.52 -22.55
C LEU A 107 40.93 1.39 -23.71
N ILE A 108 42.24 1.34 -23.99
CA ILE A 108 42.83 2.05 -25.14
C ILE A 108 42.28 1.48 -26.45
N SER A 109 42.16 0.16 -26.58
CA SER A 109 41.59 -0.47 -27.78
C SER A 109 40.13 -0.06 -28.02
N LEU A 110 39.33 0.07 -26.95
CA LEU A 110 37.95 0.56 -27.04
C LEU A 110 37.90 2.02 -27.51
N MET A 111 38.76 2.87 -26.95
CA MET A 111 38.89 4.27 -27.37
C MET A 111 39.30 4.37 -28.85
N GLU A 112 40.27 3.57 -29.30
CA GLU A 112 40.67 3.53 -30.71
C GLU A 112 39.52 3.07 -31.63
N ALA A 113 38.76 2.06 -31.22
CA ALA A 113 37.61 1.57 -31.98
C ALA A 113 36.52 2.65 -32.09
N PHE A 114 36.21 3.35 -31.00
CA PHE A 114 35.29 4.49 -30.98
C PHE A 114 35.77 5.60 -31.92
N LEU A 115 37.03 6.01 -31.80
CA LEU A 115 37.62 7.04 -32.66
C LEU A 115 37.58 6.62 -34.13
N LYS A 116 37.81 5.34 -34.45
CA LYS A 116 37.73 4.84 -35.84
C LYS A 116 36.32 4.94 -36.43
N ALA A 117 35.28 4.81 -35.61
CA ALA A 117 33.89 4.91 -36.06
C ALA A 117 33.48 6.35 -36.41
N ILE A 118 34.16 7.37 -35.87
CA ILE A 118 33.83 8.78 -36.12
C ILE A 118 34.41 9.24 -37.47
N PRO A 119 33.63 9.84 -38.38
CA PRO A 119 34.17 10.42 -39.61
C PRO A 119 35.18 11.54 -39.34
N ALA A 120 36.23 11.65 -40.16
CA ALA A 120 37.25 12.70 -40.01
C ALA A 120 36.70 14.12 -40.27
N SER A 121 35.56 14.23 -40.96
CA SER A 121 34.87 15.49 -41.25
C SER A 121 33.96 16.00 -40.11
N THR A 122 33.91 15.30 -38.98
CA THR A 122 33.02 15.63 -37.86
C THR A 122 33.41 16.98 -37.24
N GLN A 123 32.44 17.90 -37.13
CA GLN A 123 32.64 19.23 -36.52
C GLN A 123 31.93 19.39 -35.18
N ARG A 124 30.85 18.63 -34.95
CA ARG A 124 30.05 18.68 -33.73
C ARG A 124 29.61 17.26 -33.36
N ILE A 125 29.67 16.95 -32.07
CA ILE A 125 29.23 15.69 -31.48
C ILE A 125 28.26 16.05 -30.36
N ALA A 126 26.99 15.69 -30.53
CA ALA A 126 26.01 15.76 -29.45
C ALA A 126 25.91 14.39 -28.79
N VAL A 127 26.20 14.33 -27.50
CA VAL A 127 26.13 13.11 -26.71
C VAL A 127 24.78 13.07 -26.01
N LEU A 128 23.97 12.07 -26.30
CA LEU A 128 22.74 11.80 -25.57
C LEU A 128 23.08 11.15 -24.24
N GLY A 129 23.02 11.94 -23.17
CA GLY A 129 23.45 11.57 -21.84
C GLY A 129 22.29 11.29 -20.90
N GLN A 130 22.07 10.03 -20.52
CA GLN A 130 21.05 9.72 -19.51
C GLN A 130 21.51 10.20 -18.13
N VAL A 131 20.63 10.93 -17.44
CA VAL A 131 20.81 11.31 -16.04
C VAL A 131 19.65 10.79 -15.19
N ARG A 132 19.84 10.80 -13.87
CA ARG A 132 18.92 10.14 -12.93
C ARG A 132 17.48 10.65 -13.03
N ASP A 133 17.29 11.96 -13.10
CA ASP A 133 15.99 12.61 -13.02
C ASP A 133 15.97 13.95 -13.78
N GLU A 134 14.80 14.55 -13.89
CA GLU A 134 14.58 15.83 -14.58
C GLU A 134 15.31 17.01 -13.92
N LEU A 135 15.60 16.93 -12.61
CA LEU A 135 16.36 17.97 -11.91
C LEU A 135 17.82 17.97 -12.40
N ALA A 136 18.42 16.79 -12.51
CA ALA A 136 19.76 16.60 -13.05
C ALA A 136 19.88 17.02 -14.53
N VAL A 137 18.80 16.95 -15.32
CA VAL A 137 18.80 17.44 -16.70
C VAL A 137 19.08 18.95 -16.76
N ASN A 138 18.49 19.73 -15.84
CA ASN A 138 18.62 21.18 -15.82
C ASN A 138 19.84 21.69 -15.04
N ASP A 139 20.45 20.85 -14.20
CA ASP A 139 21.62 21.22 -13.40
C ASP A 139 22.91 21.23 -14.25
N ALA A 140 23.50 22.41 -14.48
CA ALA A 140 24.74 22.53 -15.26
C ALA A 140 25.96 21.86 -14.62
N THR A 141 25.93 21.56 -13.32
CA THR A 141 27.03 20.86 -12.62
C THR A 141 27.01 19.36 -12.82
N VAL A 142 25.85 18.81 -13.19
CA VAL A 142 25.69 17.39 -13.49
C VAL A 142 25.97 17.15 -14.97
N LEU A 143 27.00 16.36 -15.23
CA LEU A 143 27.38 15.86 -16.54
C LEU A 143 26.98 14.39 -16.69
N SER A 144 26.59 13.97 -17.88
CA SER A 144 26.38 12.55 -18.15
C SER A 144 27.72 11.80 -18.22
N THR A 145 27.74 10.55 -17.75
CA THR A 145 28.94 9.70 -17.78
C THR A 145 29.44 9.47 -19.21
N LEU A 146 28.52 9.20 -20.14
CA LEU A 146 28.86 9.02 -21.55
C LEU A 146 29.45 10.29 -22.17
N TYR A 147 28.95 11.48 -21.80
CA TYR A 147 29.55 12.73 -22.25
C TYR A 147 30.98 12.88 -21.76
N THR A 148 31.25 12.58 -20.49
CA THR A 148 32.62 12.66 -19.95
C THR A 148 33.58 11.70 -20.67
N ASP A 149 33.13 10.50 -21.01
CA ASP A 149 33.93 9.51 -21.73
C ASP A 149 34.22 9.95 -23.18
N VAL A 150 33.21 10.46 -23.89
CA VAL A 150 33.35 10.97 -25.26
C VAL A 150 34.23 12.22 -25.30
N LEU A 151 33.99 13.18 -24.40
CA LEU A 151 34.79 14.40 -24.31
C LEU A 151 36.28 14.07 -24.08
N THR A 152 36.54 13.16 -23.14
CA THR A 152 37.89 12.68 -22.82
C THR A 152 38.52 12.00 -24.05
N SER A 153 37.81 11.07 -24.68
CA SER A 153 38.30 10.35 -25.86
C SER A 153 38.68 11.27 -27.02
N ILE A 154 37.86 12.31 -27.27
CA ILE A 154 38.14 13.31 -28.32
C ILE A 154 39.36 14.16 -27.94
N ALA A 155 39.41 14.69 -26.71
CA ALA A 155 40.49 15.55 -26.24
C ALA A 155 41.86 14.86 -26.26
N PHE A 156 41.91 13.54 -26.02
CA PHE A 156 43.14 12.75 -26.06
C PHE A 156 43.44 12.08 -27.41
N SER A 157 42.56 12.22 -28.42
CA SER A 157 42.71 11.48 -29.68
C SER A 157 43.84 11.99 -30.58
N GLY A 158 44.09 13.30 -30.59
CA GLY A 158 44.95 13.95 -31.59
C GLY A 158 44.55 13.70 -33.05
N LYS A 159 43.33 13.15 -33.28
CA LYS A 159 42.88 12.67 -34.60
C LYS A 159 42.46 13.82 -35.51
N PHE A 160 41.87 14.88 -34.94
CA PHE A 160 41.25 15.94 -35.69
C PHE A 160 42.23 17.12 -35.86
N HIS A 161 42.20 17.77 -37.03
CA HIS A 161 42.96 19.02 -37.23
C HIS A 161 42.44 20.15 -36.33
N GLN A 162 41.12 20.14 -36.11
CA GLN A 162 40.43 20.98 -35.15
C GLN A 162 39.44 20.08 -34.42
N ASP A 163 39.53 20.05 -33.08
CA ASP A 163 38.68 19.16 -32.29
C ASP A 163 37.20 19.53 -32.47
N PRO A 164 36.31 18.53 -32.68
CA PRO A 164 34.89 18.78 -32.81
C PRO A 164 34.31 19.31 -31.50
N VAL A 165 33.29 20.17 -31.61
CA VAL A 165 32.56 20.66 -30.43
C VAL A 165 31.73 19.50 -29.86
N VAL A 166 32.04 19.08 -28.65
CA VAL A 166 31.27 18.04 -27.93
C VAL A 166 30.26 18.73 -27.00
N SER A 167 28.99 18.36 -27.09
CA SER A 167 27.91 18.90 -26.26
C SER A 167 27.14 17.79 -25.54
N ASP A 168 26.85 17.97 -24.26
CA ASP A 168 26.01 17.06 -23.47
C ASP A 168 24.53 17.41 -23.66
N VAL A 169 23.75 16.48 -24.21
CA VAL A 169 22.30 16.59 -24.33
C VAL A 169 21.68 15.60 -23.36
N LYS A 170 21.30 16.13 -22.20
CA LYS A 170 20.80 15.32 -21.09
C LYS A 170 19.32 14.98 -21.25
N TYR A 171 18.97 13.77 -20.85
CA TYR A 171 17.58 13.31 -20.73
C TYR A 171 17.42 12.48 -19.46
N ALA A 172 16.24 12.53 -18.84
CA ALA A 172 15.99 11.80 -17.59
C ALA A 172 15.81 10.30 -17.85
N ALA A 173 16.12 9.46 -16.87
CA ALA A 173 15.93 8.02 -16.97
C ALA A 173 14.46 7.61 -17.20
N SER A 174 13.52 8.43 -16.71
CA SER A 174 12.08 8.26 -16.91
C SER A 174 11.54 8.83 -18.22
N GLU A 175 12.35 9.58 -18.97
CA GLU A 175 11.91 10.25 -20.20
C GLU A 175 11.95 9.27 -21.38
N PRO A 176 10.81 8.99 -22.03
CA PRO A 176 10.79 8.12 -23.19
C PRO A 176 11.43 8.82 -24.40
N LEU A 177 12.31 8.10 -25.10
CA LEU A 177 12.87 8.55 -26.38
C LEU A 177 11.92 8.17 -27.52
N THR A 178 11.13 9.13 -28.00
CA THR A 178 10.24 8.99 -29.15
C THR A 178 10.85 9.65 -30.38
N PRO A 179 10.38 9.35 -31.60
CA PRO A 179 10.83 10.07 -32.80
C PRO A 179 10.69 11.59 -32.68
N GLN A 180 9.65 12.07 -32.00
CA GLN A 180 9.46 13.48 -31.71
C GLN A 180 10.54 14.03 -30.78
N SER A 181 10.81 13.38 -29.64
CA SER A 181 11.81 13.89 -28.69
C SER A 181 13.22 13.87 -29.29
N VAL A 182 13.54 12.85 -30.10
CA VAL A 182 14.78 12.79 -30.88
C VAL A 182 14.84 13.93 -31.91
N ALA A 183 13.78 14.19 -32.65
CA ALA A 183 13.73 15.30 -33.60
C ALA A 183 13.91 16.66 -32.91
N ASP A 184 13.30 16.86 -31.74
CA ASP A 184 13.45 18.07 -30.93
C ASP A 184 14.89 18.26 -30.46
N ILE A 185 15.54 17.17 -30.03
CA ILE A 185 16.96 17.17 -29.70
C ILE A 185 17.81 17.57 -30.91
N PHE A 186 17.59 16.96 -32.08
CA PHE A 186 18.33 17.31 -33.30
C PHE A 186 18.14 18.78 -33.70
N GLY A 187 16.93 19.32 -33.54
CA GLY A 187 16.64 20.74 -33.74
C GLY A 187 17.49 21.63 -32.83
N LYS A 188 17.45 21.37 -31.52
CA LYS A 188 18.25 22.09 -30.51
C LYS A 188 19.75 22.05 -30.85
N VAL A 189 20.28 20.87 -31.18
CA VAL A 189 21.69 20.68 -31.54
C VAL A 189 22.06 21.41 -32.83
N SER A 190 21.15 21.51 -33.80
CA SER A 190 21.40 22.14 -35.10
C SER A 190 21.21 23.67 -35.08
N GLY A 191 20.84 24.25 -33.94
CA GLY A 191 20.54 25.69 -33.81
C GLY A 191 19.30 26.15 -34.57
N HIS A 192 18.54 25.20 -35.13
CA HIS A 192 17.23 25.45 -35.71
C HIS A 192 16.24 25.20 -34.57
N GLY A 193 15.59 26.26 -34.08
CA GLY A 193 14.65 26.15 -32.94
C GLY A 193 13.71 24.96 -33.09
N ALA A 194 13.39 24.30 -31.97
CA ALA A 194 12.57 23.09 -31.92
C ALA A 194 11.37 23.23 -32.87
N ALA A 195 11.31 22.37 -33.88
CA ALA A 195 10.25 22.43 -34.86
C ALA A 195 8.95 22.09 -34.13
N ALA A 196 8.08 23.08 -33.91
CA ALA A 196 6.76 22.91 -33.30
C ALA A 196 5.79 22.04 -34.15
N LYS A 197 6.30 21.29 -35.13
CA LYS A 197 5.53 20.42 -36.01
C LYS A 197 5.70 18.98 -35.53
N ARG A 198 4.56 18.31 -35.38
CA ARG A 198 4.50 16.87 -35.12
C ARG A 198 5.33 16.12 -36.16
N PHE A 199 6.23 15.28 -35.67
CA PHE A 199 7.08 14.43 -36.47
C PHE A 199 6.20 13.34 -37.11
N PRO A 200 6.37 13.04 -38.41
CA PRO A 200 5.55 12.03 -39.07
C PRO A 200 5.80 10.65 -38.47
N SER A 201 4.76 9.81 -38.41
CA SER A 201 4.93 8.42 -38.02
C SER A 201 5.95 7.73 -38.94
N LEU A 202 6.99 7.16 -38.33
CA LEU A 202 8.02 6.38 -39.01
C LEU A 202 7.59 4.92 -39.24
N VAL A 203 6.50 4.49 -38.61
CA VAL A 203 6.07 3.10 -38.56
C VAL A 203 4.86 2.90 -39.47
N HIS A 204 5.04 2.08 -40.50
CA HIS A 204 3.96 1.61 -41.36
C HIS A 204 3.50 0.24 -40.87
N ALA A 205 2.74 0.24 -39.77
CA ALA A 205 2.16 -0.95 -39.15
C ALA A 205 0.70 -0.66 -38.78
N LYS A 206 -0.09 -1.72 -38.58
CA LYS A 206 -1.34 -1.60 -37.82
C LYS A 206 -0.97 -1.41 -36.35
N GLN A 207 -1.54 -0.41 -35.70
CA GLN A 207 -1.16 0.01 -34.34
C GLN A 207 -2.39 -0.01 -33.43
N TYR A 208 -2.27 -0.71 -32.30
CA TYR A 208 -3.36 -0.86 -31.33
C TYR A 208 -2.87 -0.55 -29.93
N THR A 209 -3.70 0.12 -29.13
CA THR A 209 -3.38 0.45 -27.73
C THR A 209 -4.52 0.00 -26.82
N PHE A 210 -4.17 -0.63 -25.71
CA PHE A 210 -5.09 -1.09 -24.69
C PHE A 210 -4.80 -0.35 -23.38
N TRP A 211 -5.86 0.08 -22.71
CA TRP A 211 -5.83 0.75 -21.41
C TRP A 211 -6.72 -0.01 -20.44
N ASP A 212 -6.17 -0.47 -19.33
CA ASP A 212 -6.93 -1.14 -18.28
C ASP A 212 -6.28 -0.91 -16.91
N LEU A 213 -6.96 -1.37 -15.86
CA LEU A 213 -6.32 -1.58 -14.57
C LEU A 213 -5.55 -2.90 -14.59
N ASP A 214 -4.43 -2.97 -13.90
CA ASP A 214 -3.62 -4.18 -13.83
C ASP A 214 -4.30 -5.33 -13.05
N SER A 215 -5.25 -5.00 -12.17
CA SER A 215 -6.15 -5.93 -11.47
C SER A 215 -7.31 -6.44 -12.32
N SER A 216 -7.54 -5.90 -13.53
CA SER A 216 -8.64 -6.31 -14.41
C SER A 216 -8.40 -7.71 -15.00
N ALA A 217 -9.44 -8.54 -15.06
CA ALA A 217 -9.42 -9.82 -15.77
C ALA A 217 -9.10 -9.67 -17.28
N ALA A 218 -9.32 -8.48 -17.86
CA ALA A 218 -9.00 -8.16 -19.25
C ALA A 218 -7.60 -7.56 -19.47
N ALA A 219 -6.81 -7.35 -18.40
CA ALA A 219 -5.46 -6.79 -18.50
C ALA A 219 -4.54 -7.63 -19.41
N ASN A 220 -4.73 -8.96 -19.44
CA ASN A 220 -3.94 -9.88 -20.25
C ASN A 220 -4.46 -10.08 -21.69
N SER A 221 -5.66 -9.59 -22.01
CA SER A 221 -6.26 -9.71 -23.35
C SER A 221 -5.37 -9.19 -24.50
N PRO A 222 -4.59 -8.10 -24.36
CA PRO A 222 -3.69 -7.64 -25.42
C PRO A 222 -2.60 -8.68 -25.79
N PHE A 223 -2.12 -9.49 -24.83
CA PHE A 223 -1.14 -10.54 -25.12
C PHE A 223 -1.77 -11.71 -25.87
N VAL A 224 -3.02 -12.06 -25.53
CA VAL A 224 -3.78 -13.08 -26.26
C VAL A 224 -3.95 -12.65 -27.72
N ILE A 225 -4.33 -11.40 -27.94
CA ILE A 225 -4.46 -10.79 -29.27
C ILE A 225 -3.11 -10.71 -30.00
N GLY A 226 -2.04 -10.29 -29.32
CA GLY A 226 -0.70 -10.24 -29.90
C GLY A 226 -0.20 -11.62 -30.34
N ASN A 227 -0.45 -12.66 -29.53
CA ASN A 227 -0.14 -14.04 -29.84
C ASN A 227 -1.00 -14.59 -31.00
N LEU A 228 -2.25 -14.16 -31.11
CA LEU A 228 -3.09 -14.48 -32.26
C LEU A 228 -2.50 -13.90 -33.55
N LEU A 229 -2.17 -12.60 -33.54
CA LEU A 229 -1.64 -11.89 -34.71
C LEU A 229 -0.27 -12.44 -35.16
N SER A 230 0.51 -13.02 -34.24
CA SER A 230 1.83 -13.58 -34.54
C SER A 230 1.77 -14.94 -35.25
N ARG A 231 0.61 -15.63 -35.22
CA ARG A 231 0.41 -16.91 -35.95
C ARG A 231 0.39 -16.72 -37.46
N GLU A 232 0.15 -15.50 -37.94
CA GLU A 232 0.27 -15.18 -39.35
C GLU A 232 1.74 -15.16 -39.77
N SER A 233 2.18 -16.18 -40.53
CA SER A 233 3.57 -16.35 -40.98
C SER A 233 4.19 -15.14 -41.72
N THR A 234 3.38 -14.21 -42.23
CA THR A 234 3.85 -13.01 -42.94
C THR A 234 3.85 -11.74 -42.09
N SER A 235 3.44 -11.85 -40.82
CA SER A 235 3.33 -10.72 -39.91
C SER A 235 4.42 -10.76 -38.83
N ASN A 236 5.01 -9.60 -38.57
CA ASN A 236 5.84 -9.35 -37.41
C ASN A 236 4.97 -8.62 -36.40
N VAL A 237 4.92 -9.13 -35.17
CA VAL A 237 4.16 -8.54 -34.08
C VAL A 237 5.11 -8.08 -33.00
N TYR A 238 4.94 -6.84 -32.55
CA TYR A 238 5.64 -6.26 -31.43
C TYR A 238 4.63 -5.87 -30.37
N VAL A 239 4.82 -6.35 -29.14
CA VAL A 239 3.98 -6.03 -27.98
C VAL A 239 4.86 -5.36 -26.93
N SER A 240 4.42 -4.23 -26.41
CA SER A 240 5.08 -3.54 -25.31
C SER A 240 4.07 -3.15 -24.25
N GLU A 241 4.40 -3.44 -23.00
CA GLU A 241 3.57 -3.17 -21.84
C GLU A 241 4.25 -2.16 -20.91
N GLN A 242 3.45 -1.28 -20.31
CA GLN A 242 3.89 -0.21 -19.43
C GLN A 242 2.96 -0.12 -18.22
N TYR A 243 3.55 0.08 -17.03
CA TYR A 243 2.82 0.17 -15.77
C TYR A 243 2.98 1.53 -15.10
N ASP A 244 1.88 2.03 -14.56
CA ASP A 244 1.86 3.15 -13.61
C ASP A 244 1.10 2.74 -12.35
N ASN A 245 1.86 2.41 -11.31
CA ASN A 245 1.33 1.89 -10.05
C ASN A 245 0.74 2.98 -9.14
N LEU A 246 0.77 4.25 -9.56
CA LEU A 246 0.29 5.38 -8.75
C LEU A 246 -1.11 5.85 -9.15
N VAL A 247 -1.52 5.61 -10.40
CA VAL A 247 -2.84 5.99 -10.89
C VAL A 247 -3.83 4.86 -10.61
N GLN A 248 -4.95 5.17 -9.96
CA GLN A 248 -6.08 4.25 -9.74
C GLN A 248 -5.73 2.87 -9.13
N GLY A 249 -4.62 2.76 -8.40
CA GLY A 249 -4.17 1.49 -7.80
C GLY A 249 -3.38 0.58 -8.75
N GLY A 250 -3.09 1.03 -9.97
CA GLY A 250 -2.33 0.27 -10.97
C GLY A 250 -2.97 0.37 -12.36
N VAL A 251 -2.41 1.21 -13.23
CA VAL A 251 -2.80 1.28 -14.64
C VAL A 251 -1.80 0.51 -15.49
N VAL A 252 -2.33 -0.30 -16.40
CA VAL A 252 -1.56 -0.98 -17.44
C VAL A 252 -1.93 -0.41 -18.81
N ARG A 253 -0.88 -0.11 -19.59
CA ARG A 253 -0.99 0.23 -21.01
C ARG A 253 -0.25 -0.82 -21.81
N THR A 254 -0.94 -1.42 -22.78
CA THR A 254 -0.32 -2.41 -23.68
C THR A 254 -0.49 -1.98 -25.13
N ASP A 255 0.62 -1.83 -25.83
CA ASP A 255 0.70 -1.42 -27.22
C ASP A 255 1.04 -2.64 -28.10
N ILE A 256 0.32 -2.81 -29.21
CA ILE A 256 0.54 -3.86 -30.20
C ILE A 256 0.79 -3.23 -31.56
N ARG A 257 1.87 -3.64 -32.22
CA ARG A 257 2.15 -3.29 -33.62
C ARG A 257 2.21 -4.56 -34.46
N SER A 258 1.53 -4.55 -35.61
CA SER A 258 1.51 -5.67 -36.56
C SER A 258 1.88 -5.18 -37.96
N SER A 259 2.92 -5.75 -38.56
CA SER A 259 3.42 -5.35 -39.88
C SER A 259 4.09 -6.48 -40.65
N LYS A 260 4.02 -6.41 -41.98
CA LYS A 260 4.76 -7.32 -42.87
C LYS A 260 6.28 -7.07 -42.89
N LYS A 261 6.73 -5.95 -42.31
CA LYS A 261 8.14 -5.59 -42.18
C LYS A 261 8.60 -5.73 -40.74
N THR A 262 9.91 -5.84 -40.54
CA THR A 262 10.53 -5.78 -39.21
C THR A 262 10.15 -4.48 -38.51
N ILE A 263 9.73 -4.60 -37.25
CA ILE A 263 9.31 -3.47 -36.42
C ILE A 263 10.46 -3.13 -35.49
N ASP A 264 10.98 -1.91 -35.59
CA ASP A 264 11.97 -1.35 -34.67
C ASP A 264 11.42 -0.01 -34.14
N ALA A 265 10.62 -0.11 -33.08
CA ALA A 265 9.92 1.02 -32.48
C ALA A 265 9.77 0.83 -30.96
N PRO A 266 10.86 0.94 -30.17
CA PRO A 266 10.85 0.71 -28.72
C PRO A 266 10.28 1.91 -27.95
N TYR A 267 9.15 2.46 -28.41
CA TYR A 267 8.46 3.60 -27.82
C TYR A 267 6.94 3.40 -27.91
N ALA A 268 6.20 4.12 -27.07
CA ALA A 268 4.75 4.05 -27.01
C ALA A 268 4.08 4.49 -28.34
N ILE A 269 2.93 3.92 -28.67
CA ILE A 269 2.15 4.30 -29.86
C ILE A 269 1.55 5.70 -29.67
N GLU A 270 1.79 6.60 -30.61
CA GLU A 270 1.24 7.96 -30.61
C GLU A 270 0.03 8.12 -31.56
N ASP A 271 -0.14 7.20 -32.51
CA ASP A 271 -1.21 7.22 -33.53
C ASP A 271 -1.76 5.81 -33.74
N ALA A 272 -2.57 5.33 -32.80
CA ALA A 272 -3.22 4.03 -32.85
C ALA A 272 -4.42 4.04 -33.83
N ASP A 273 -4.56 2.98 -34.63
CA ASP A 273 -5.72 2.75 -35.48
C ASP A 273 -6.95 2.36 -34.65
N VAL A 274 -6.74 1.59 -33.57
CA VAL A 274 -7.78 1.22 -32.60
C VAL A 274 -7.24 1.38 -31.18
N VAL A 275 -8.00 2.04 -30.32
CA VAL A 275 -7.73 2.13 -28.88
C VAL A 275 -8.86 1.46 -28.11
N ALA A 276 -8.52 0.53 -27.23
CA ALA A 276 -9.46 -0.19 -26.39
C ALA A 276 -9.28 0.21 -24.92
N VAL A 277 -10.39 0.50 -24.23
CA VAL A 277 -10.42 0.94 -22.84
C VAL A 277 -11.26 -0.05 -22.04
N GLY A 278 -10.60 -0.81 -21.16
CA GLY A 278 -11.22 -1.80 -20.29
C GLY A 278 -11.85 -1.21 -19.03
N GLU A 279 -11.32 -0.10 -18.52
CA GLU A 279 -11.83 0.62 -17.34
C GLU A 279 -12.19 2.07 -17.67
N GLU A 280 -13.47 2.44 -17.48
CA GLU A 280 -13.99 3.75 -17.91
C GLU A 280 -13.45 4.93 -17.10
N LYS A 281 -13.06 4.72 -15.84
CA LYS A 281 -12.54 5.79 -14.98
C LYS A 281 -11.27 6.42 -15.56
N LEU A 282 -10.49 5.66 -16.32
CA LEU A 282 -9.28 6.14 -17.00
C LEU A 282 -9.56 7.29 -17.98
N LEU A 283 -10.77 7.35 -18.55
CA LEU A 283 -11.19 8.46 -19.43
C LEU A 283 -11.29 9.81 -18.70
N ARG A 284 -11.23 9.84 -17.36
CA ARG A 284 -11.23 11.09 -16.58
C ARG A 284 -9.83 11.54 -16.18
N ASP A 285 -8.90 10.61 -16.07
CA ASP A 285 -7.55 10.84 -15.54
C ASP A 285 -6.50 10.98 -16.65
N ILE A 286 -6.75 10.41 -17.85
CA ILE A 286 -5.81 10.35 -18.97
C ILE A 286 -6.50 10.80 -20.25
N ASP A 287 -5.84 11.63 -21.06
CA ASP A 287 -6.32 11.99 -22.41
C ASP A 287 -5.97 10.88 -23.43
N ILE A 288 -6.65 9.75 -23.28
CA ILE A 288 -6.48 8.55 -24.13
C ILE A 288 -6.68 8.88 -25.62
N LEU A 289 -7.57 9.84 -25.92
CA LEU A 289 -7.92 10.21 -27.28
C LEU A 289 -6.77 10.89 -28.01
N GLN A 290 -5.80 11.47 -27.31
CA GLN A 290 -4.61 12.05 -27.93
C GLN A 290 -3.81 11.01 -28.74
N GLY A 291 -3.76 9.75 -28.28
CA GLY A 291 -3.09 8.64 -28.94
C GLY A 291 -3.87 8.00 -30.10
N VAL A 292 -5.13 8.39 -30.33
CA VAL A 292 -5.96 7.87 -31.44
C VAL A 292 -5.61 8.60 -32.74
N LYS A 293 -5.42 7.87 -33.82
CA LYS A 293 -5.21 8.43 -35.17
C LYS A 293 -6.47 9.15 -35.68
N GLU A 294 -6.31 10.13 -36.56
CA GLU A 294 -7.45 10.72 -37.27
C GLU A 294 -8.25 9.64 -38.03
N GLY A 295 -9.58 9.61 -37.83
CA GLY A 295 -10.46 8.55 -38.33
C GLY A 295 -10.30 7.18 -37.65
N GLY A 296 -9.56 7.11 -36.54
CA GLY A 296 -9.36 5.88 -35.77
C GLY A 296 -10.59 5.43 -35.00
N LYS A 297 -10.50 4.30 -34.31
CA LYS A 297 -11.60 3.70 -33.55
C LYS A 297 -11.30 3.65 -32.05
N LEU A 298 -12.32 3.90 -31.24
CA LEU A 298 -12.27 3.80 -29.78
C LEU A 298 -13.28 2.73 -29.33
N LEU A 299 -12.80 1.66 -28.70
CA LEU A 299 -13.63 0.66 -28.04
C LEU A 299 -13.61 0.92 -26.53
N VAL A 300 -14.77 1.05 -25.90
CA VAL A 300 -14.88 1.28 -24.45
C VAL A 300 -15.80 0.24 -23.82
N LYS A 301 -15.30 -0.45 -22.78
CA LYS A 301 -16.10 -1.34 -21.93
C LYS A 301 -16.92 -0.48 -20.97
N LEU A 302 -18.24 -0.45 -21.14
CA LEU A 302 -19.17 0.32 -20.34
C LEU A 302 -20.33 -0.57 -19.89
N PRO A 303 -20.20 -1.31 -18.77
CA PRO A 303 -21.27 -2.16 -18.27
C PRO A 303 -22.49 -1.30 -17.86
N LYS A 304 -23.69 -1.79 -18.16
CA LYS A 304 -25.00 -1.17 -17.82
C LYS A 304 -25.15 0.24 -18.42
N PHE A 305 -24.66 0.44 -19.65
CA PHE A 305 -24.63 1.74 -20.30
C PHE A 305 -25.94 2.05 -21.02
N LYS A 306 -26.49 3.24 -20.76
CA LYS A 306 -27.65 3.80 -21.47
C LYS A 306 -27.25 5.08 -22.19
N ASP A 307 -27.90 5.36 -23.31
CA ASP A 307 -27.59 6.53 -24.15
C ASP A 307 -27.71 7.85 -23.37
N GLU A 308 -28.65 7.93 -22.42
CA GLU A 308 -28.86 9.08 -21.54
C GLU A 308 -27.69 9.34 -20.56
N ASP A 309 -26.87 8.32 -20.28
CA ASP A 309 -25.76 8.42 -19.34
C ASP A 309 -24.44 8.86 -20.01
N VAL A 310 -24.47 9.08 -21.33
CA VAL A 310 -23.29 9.52 -22.11
C VAL A 310 -22.63 10.75 -21.50
N GLU A 311 -23.40 11.75 -21.05
CA GLU A 311 -22.86 12.99 -20.50
C GLU A 311 -22.20 12.80 -19.12
N LYS A 312 -22.65 11.78 -18.37
CA LYS A 312 -22.17 11.49 -17.02
C LYS A 312 -20.94 10.57 -17.04
N ARG A 313 -20.91 9.62 -17.98
CA ARG A 313 -19.88 8.57 -18.05
C ARG A 313 -18.76 8.93 -19.01
N ILE A 314 -19.05 9.57 -20.15
CA ILE A 314 -18.05 9.97 -21.14
C ILE A 314 -17.77 11.48 -21.00
N PRO A 315 -16.57 11.88 -20.54
CA PRO A 315 -16.26 13.29 -20.31
C PRO A 315 -16.41 14.16 -21.57
N ALA A 316 -16.74 15.45 -21.38
CA ALA A 316 -16.93 16.39 -22.47
C ALA A 316 -15.70 16.53 -23.37
N PHE A 317 -14.49 16.45 -22.81
CA PHE A 317 -13.25 16.57 -23.58
C PHE A 317 -13.05 15.36 -24.50
N VAL A 318 -13.36 14.15 -24.03
CA VAL A 318 -13.34 12.93 -24.85
C VAL A 318 -14.31 13.05 -26.02
N ARG A 319 -15.55 13.48 -25.76
CA ARG A 319 -16.57 13.69 -26.80
C ARG A 319 -16.13 14.72 -27.85
N LYS A 320 -15.46 15.80 -27.41
CA LYS A 320 -14.88 16.81 -28.30
C LYS A 320 -13.75 16.21 -29.17
N SER A 321 -12.78 15.55 -28.55
CA SER A 321 -11.63 14.95 -29.24
C SER A 321 -12.06 13.90 -30.28
N VAL A 322 -13.07 13.08 -29.96
CA VAL A 322 -13.66 12.12 -30.91
C VAL A 322 -14.17 12.83 -32.17
N ARG A 323 -14.87 13.97 -32.02
CA ARG A 323 -15.39 14.74 -33.18
C ARG A 323 -14.29 15.42 -33.97
N GLU A 324 -13.34 16.07 -33.30
CA GLU A 324 -12.24 16.78 -33.97
C GLU A 324 -11.38 15.82 -34.79
N LYS A 325 -11.17 14.59 -34.30
CA LYS A 325 -10.44 13.55 -35.02
C LYS A 325 -11.29 12.75 -36.01
N GLY A 326 -12.62 12.93 -36.02
CA GLY A 326 -13.54 12.09 -36.78
C GLY A 326 -13.45 10.61 -36.40
N ALA A 327 -13.16 10.30 -35.14
CA ALA A 327 -13.01 8.93 -34.64
C ALA A 327 -14.37 8.25 -34.45
N GLU A 328 -14.40 6.92 -34.60
CA GLU A 328 -15.58 6.10 -34.34
C GLU A 328 -15.55 5.55 -32.92
N ILE A 329 -16.65 5.63 -32.18
CA ILE A 329 -16.77 5.05 -30.83
C ILE A 329 -17.65 3.79 -30.86
N TYR A 330 -17.14 2.75 -30.22
CA TYR A 330 -17.78 1.46 -30.03
C TYR A 330 -17.92 1.21 -28.54
N ILE A 331 -19.12 0.83 -28.12
CA ILE A 331 -19.44 0.54 -26.73
C ILE A 331 -19.66 -0.96 -26.61
N LEU A 332 -18.93 -1.57 -25.68
CA LEU A 332 -19.16 -2.94 -25.23
C LEU A 332 -19.82 -2.90 -23.85
N ASP A 333 -21.02 -3.46 -23.75
CA ASP A 333 -21.76 -3.59 -22.48
C ASP A 333 -21.97 -5.08 -22.17
N PRO A 334 -21.02 -5.75 -21.47
CA PRO A 334 -21.15 -7.16 -21.12
C PRO A 334 -22.41 -7.46 -20.29
N ALA A 335 -22.91 -6.48 -19.54
CA ALA A 335 -24.06 -6.65 -18.66
C ALA A 335 -25.39 -6.84 -19.41
N GLN A 336 -25.41 -6.66 -20.73
CA GLN A 336 -26.57 -7.02 -21.56
C GLN A 336 -26.72 -8.52 -21.77
N SER A 337 -25.69 -9.31 -21.46
CA SER A 337 -25.74 -10.76 -21.47
C SER A 337 -25.47 -11.30 -20.06
N ALA A 338 -26.46 -11.94 -19.45
CA ALA A 338 -26.35 -12.42 -18.06
C ALA A 338 -25.13 -13.35 -17.84
N ALA A 339 -24.81 -14.19 -18.82
CA ALA A 339 -23.65 -15.10 -18.76
C ALA A 339 -22.30 -14.35 -18.70
N PHE A 340 -22.24 -13.12 -19.20
CA PHE A 340 -21.04 -12.29 -19.27
C PHE A 340 -21.05 -11.13 -18.25
N ASP A 341 -22.15 -10.91 -17.51
CA ASP A 341 -22.20 -10.01 -16.33
C ASP A 341 -21.65 -10.72 -15.08
N GLU A 342 -21.88 -12.02 -14.94
CA GLU A 342 -21.52 -12.80 -13.75
C GLU A 342 -20.07 -13.31 -13.75
N ASP A 343 -19.49 -13.58 -14.91
CA ASP A 343 -18.14 -14.15 -15.06
C ASP A 343 -17.19 -13.15 -15.73
N GLU A 344 -16.23 -12.65 -14.95
CA GLU A 344 -15.22 -11.69 -15.42
C GLU A 344 -14.28 -12.27 -16.49
N LEU A 345 -14.00 -13.58 -16.45
CA LEU A 345 -13.20 -14.26 -17.47
C LEU A 345 -13.98 -14.40 -18.77
N ALA A 346 -15.27 -14.69 -18.69
CA ALA A 346 -16.13 -14.67 -19.88
C ALA A 346 -16.19 -13.25 -20.47
N ALA A 347 -16.31 -12.22 -19.63
CA ALA A 347 -16.33 -10.82 -20.06
C ALA A 347 -15.01 -10.38 -20.72
N SER A 348 -13.85 -10.85 -20.25
CA SER A 348 -12.57 -10.55 -20.90
C SER A 348 -12.43 -11.20 -22.27
N ILE A 349 -12.90 -12.45 -22.42
CA ILE A 349 -13.00 -13.11 -23.73
C ILE A 349 -13.93 -12.31 -24.66
N LEU A 350 -15.09 -11.88 -24.16
CA LEU A 350 -16.01 -11.04 -24.95
C LEU A 350 -15.34 -9.73 -25.41
N PHE A 351 -14.53 -9.11 -24.55
CA PHE A 351 -13.76 -7.91 -24.88
C PHE A 351 -12.70 -8.17 -25.97
N GLU A 352 -12.01 -9.31 -25.94
CA GLU A 352 -11.06 -9.72 -26.99
C GLU A 352 -11.73 -9.85 -28.36
N PHE A 353 -12.88 -10.53 -28.41
CA PHE A 353 -13.62 -10.68 -29.66
C PHE A 353 -14.19 -9.35 -30.16
N ALA A 354 -14.70 -8.51 -29.25
CA ALA A 354 -15.18 -7.18 -29.59
C ALA A 354 -14.07 -6.31 -30.20
N PHE A 355 -12.86 -6.36 -29.63
CA PHE A 355 -11.70 -5.70 -30.21
C PHE A 355 -11.41 -6.20 -31.63
N LEU A 356 -11.42 -7.51 -31.85
CA LEU A 356 -11.11 -8.09 -33.16
C LEU A 356 -12.15 -7.73 -34.22
N GLU A 357 -13.43 -7.70 -33.87
CA GLU A 357 -14.48 -7.22 -34.77
C GLU A 357 -14.28 -5.74 -35.15
N VAL A 358 -13.88 -4.90 -34.20
CA VAL A 358 -13.61 -3.48 -34.43
C VAL A 358 -12.34 -3.27 -35.26
N ALA A 359 -11.26 -3.98 -34.95
CA ALA A 359 -9.93 -3.80 -35.57
C ALA A 359 -9.77 -4.52 -36.91
N HIS A 360 -10.48 -5.62 -37.11
CA HIS A 360 -10.36 -6.50 -38.26
C HIS A 360 -11.73 -6.89 -38.83
N ALA A 361 -12.55 -5.89 -39.18
CA ALA A 361 -13.84 -6.11 -39.87
C ALA A 361 -13.73 -6.91 -41.19
N ASP A 362 -12.52 -7.06 -41.72
CA ASP A 362 -12.22 -7.81 -42.95
C ASP A 362 -12.04 -9.33 -42.73
N ILE A 363 -11.90 -9.79 -41.47
CA ILE A 363 -11.68 -11.20 -41.11
C ILE A 363 -13.01 -11.81 -40.67
N SER A 364 -13.30 -13.04 -41.08
CA SER A 364 -14.53 -13.71 -40.67
C SER A 364 -14.53 -13.97 -39.15
N ARG A 365 -15.68 -13.77 -38.51
CA ARG A 365 -15.89 -14.02 -37.06
C ARG A 365 -15.48 -15.46 -36.66
N GLU A 366 -15.61 -16.40 -37.60
CA GLU A 366 -15.32 -17.84 -37.43
C GLU A 366 -13.83 -18.17 -37.46
N ASP A 367 -13.01 -17.44 -38.22
CA ASP A 367 -11.56 -17.66 -38.30
C ASP A 367 -10.83 -17.13 -37.06
N VAL A 368 -11.31 -15.99 -36.54
CA VAL A 368 -10.86 -15.41 -35.26
C VAL A 368 -11.15 -16.38 -34.12
N ALA A 369 -12.37 -16.92 -34.10
CA ALA A 369 -12.87 -17.82 -33.09
C ALA A 369 -12.07 -19.12 -32.92
N ARG A 370 -11.79 -19.83 -34.02
CA ARG A 370 -11.03 -21.08 -34.00
C ARG A 370 -9.60 -20.90 -33.47
N SER A 371 -9.11 -19.67 -33.51
CA SER A 371 -7.74 -19.35 -33.15
C SER A 371 -7.60 -18.98 -31.66
N LEU A 372 -8.65 -18.42 -31.04
CA LEU A 372 -8.66 -17.99 -29.64
C LEU A 372 -9.15 -19.07 -28.67
N LEU A 373 -10.14 -19.87 -29.07
CA LEU A 373 -10.81 -20.82 -28.18
C LEU A 373 -10.36 -22.26 -28.46
N PRO A 374 -9.77 -22.96 -27.47
CA PRO A 374 -9.56 -24.41 -27.55
C PRO A 374 -10.90 -25.16 -27.67
N GLU A 375 -10.92 -26.30 -28.36
CA GLU A 375 -12.12 -27.14 -28.43
C GLU A 375 -12.63 -27.52 -27.01
N GLY A 376 -13.89 -27.19 -26.71
CA GLY A 376 -14.52 -27.49 -25.41
C GLY A 376 -14.42 -26.39 -24.34
N SER A 377 -14.02 -25.17 -24.71
CA SER A 377 -14.02 -24.00 -23.81
C SER A 377 -15.43 -23.49 -23.51
N SER A 378 -15.60 -22.94 -22.30
CA SER A 378 -16.79 -22.22 -21.83
C SER A 378 -16.38 -20.77 -21.55
N PRO A 379 -17.04 -19.76 -22.12
CA PRO A 379 -18.19 -19.82 -23.02
C PRO A 379 -17.85 -20.38 -24.42
N SER A 380 -18.82 -21.03 -25.04
CA SER A 380 -18.69 -21.57 -26.40
C SER A 380 -18.68 -20.47 -27.44
N LEU A 381 -18.16 -20.76 -28.63
CA LEU A 381 -18.12 -19.79 -29.73
C LEU A 381 -19.50 -19.20 -30.03
N GLN A 382 -20.52 -20.04 -30.17
CA GLN A 382 -21.86 -19.55 -30.53
C GLN A 382 -22.41 -18.59 -29.48
N GLU A 383 -22.19 -18.89 -28.20
CA GLU A 383 -22.61 -18.01 -27.09
C GLU A 383 -21.90 -16.66 -27.13
N ILE A 384 -20.61 -16.63 -27.50
CA ILE A 384 -19.85 -15.39 -27.65
C ILE A 384 -20.39 -14.57 -28.83
N LEU A 385 -20.62 -15.20 -29.99
CA LEU A 385 -21.15 -14.51 -31.17
C LEU A 385 -22.54 -13.93 -30.92
N ASP A 386 -23.42 -14.72 -30.31
CA ASP A 386 -24.77 -14.30 -29.94
C ASP A 386 -24.74 -13.15 -28.91
N ALA A 387 -23.79 -13.19 -27.96
CA ALA A 387 -23.59 -12.12 -27.00
C ALA A 387 -23.03 -10.84 -27.64
N LEU A 388 -22.09 -10.93 -28.59
CA LEU A 388 -21.52 -9.78 -29.29
C LEU A 388 -22.58 -9.00 -30.07
N ASP A 389 -23.49 -9.69 -30.74
CA ASP A 389 -24.56 -9.07 -31.53
C ASP A 389 -25.49 -8.18 -30.69
N VAL A 390 -25.55 -8.41 -29.38
CA VAL A 390 -26.35 -7.61 -28.44
C VAL A 390 -25.47 -6.61 -27.66
N THR A 391 -24.28 -7.02 -27.23
CA THR A 391 -23.44 -6.28 -26.28
C THR A 391 -22.51 -5.25 -26.94
N LEU A 392 -22.13 -5.44 -28.21
CA LEU A 392 -21.25 -4.53 -28.95
C LEU A 392 -22.06 -3.69 -29.93
N ARG A 393 -21.93 -2.37 -29.85
CA ARG A 393 -22.53 -1.46 -30.83
C ARG A 393 -21.65 -0.26 -31.15
N LYS A 394 -21.73 0.21 -32.40
CA LYS A 394 -21.25 1.54 -32.77
C LYS A 394 -22.18 2.57 -32.13
N PHE A 395 -21.61 3.56 -31.45
CA PHE A 395 -22.37 4.61 -30.77
C PHE A 395 -22.12 5.95 -31.46
N ASP A 396 -23.20 6.60 -31.90
CA ASP A 396 -23.09 7.93 -32.50
C ASP A 396 -23.27 9.00 -31.42
N LEU A 397 -22.28 9.87 -31.27
CA LEU A 397 -22.35 10.97 -30.31
C LEU A 397 -23.48 11.93 -30.71
N PRO A 398 -24.37 12.33 -29.77
CA PRO A 398 -25.43 13.29 -30.06
C PRO A 398 -24.88 14.60 -30.64
N SER A 399 -25.56 15.14 -31.65
CA SER A 399 -25.21 16.39 -32.32
C SER A 399 -25.31 17.60 -31.38
N GLU A 400 -26.29 17.56 -30.48
CA GLU A 400 -26.56 18.58 -29.46
C GLU A 400 -25.91 18.16 -28.15
N THR A 401 -24.63 18.47 -28.02
CA THR A 401 -23.98 18.47 -26.69
C THR A 401 -23.88 19.91 -26.29
N THR A 402 -24.27 20.22 -25.06
CA THR A 402 -24.09 21.54 -24.43
C THR A 402 -22.77 22.15 -24.88
N GLU A 403 -22.82 23.10 -25.83
CA GLU A 403 -21.66 23.86 -26.24
C GLU A 403 -21.21 24.60 -24.98
N LEU A 404 -20.18 24.05 -24.34
CA LEU A 404 -19.58 24.70 -23.19
C LEU A 404 -19.11 26.08 -23.65
N PRO A 405 -19.24 27.13 -22.80
CA PRO A 405 -18.87 28.48 -23.17
C PRO A 405 -17.47 28.52 -23.81
N ALA A 406 -17.24 29.46 -24.74
CA ALA A 406 -15.92 29.60 -25.39
C ALA A 406 -14.76 29.75 -24.39
N ASP A 407 -15.07 30.19 -23.17
CA ASP A 407 -14.14 30.40 -22.06
C ASP A 407 -13.94 29.13 -21.19
N HIS A 408 -14.50 27.99 -21.60
CA HIS A 408 -14.38 26.74 -20.84
C HIS A 408 -12.94 26.23 -20.83
N ILE A 409 -12.37 26.13 -19.64
CA ILE A 409 -11.01 25.64 -19.42
C ILE A 409 -11.04 24.12 -19.44
N TRP A 410 -10.43 23.53 -20.46
CA TRP A 410 -10.26 22.09 -20.56
C TRP A 410 -9.21 21.60 -19.56
N PRO A 411 -9.42 20.44 -18.92
CA PRO A 411 -8.42 19.86 -18.04
C PRO A 411 -7.16 19.50 -18.84
N SER A 412 -5.98 19.87 -18.33
CA SER A 412 -4.70 19.46 -18.92
C SER A 412 -4.32 18.08 -18.40
N LEU A 413 -4.88 17.03 -19.00
CA LEU A 413 -4.58 15.65 -18.65
C LEU A 413 -3.33 15.16 -19.40
N PRO A 414 -2.58 14.20 -18.84
CA PRO A 414 -1.47 13.58 -19.54
C PRO A 414 -1.96 12.74 -20.73
N ALA A 415 -1.20 12.76 -21.82
CA ALA A 415 -1.47 11.98 -23.04
C ALA A 415 -1.20 10.48 -22.87
N THR A 416 -0.36 10.14 -21.89
CA THR A 416 0.13 8.79 -21.60
C THR A 416 0.51 8.68 -20.13
N ILE A 417 0.62 7.45 -19.62
CA ILE A 417 1.13 7.17 -18.28
C ILE A 417 2.63 7.42 -18.15
N LYS A 418 3.08 7.71 -16.92
CA LYS A 418 4.50 7.79 -16.57
C LYS A 418 4.93 6.43 -16.05
N THR A 419 5.64 5.67 -16.88
CA THR A 419 6.13 4.35 -16.48
C THR A 419 7.01 4.46 -15.24
N ASN A 420 6.53 3.88 -14.13
CA ASN A 420 7.21 3.91 -12.83
C ASN A 420 7.46 2.50 -12.27
N SER A 421 7.01 1.47 -12.98
CA SER A 421 7.19 0.07 -12.62
C SER A 421 7.42 -0.80 -13.84
N PHE A 422 8.12 -1.92 -13.63
CA PHE A 422 8.31 -3.00 -14.62
C PHE A 422 7.29 -4.14 -14.45
N ALA A 423 6.42 -4.05 -13.46
CA ALA A 423 5.46 -5.07 -13.09
C ALA A 423 4.16 -4.41 -12.59
N PRO A 424 3.04 -5.15 -12.58
CA PRO A 424 1.80 -4.72 -11.95
C PRO A 424 2.04 -4.15 -10.55
N ALA A 425 1.17 -3.26 -10.10
CA ALA A 425 1.04 -2.95 -8.70
C ALA A 425 0.91 -4.28 -7.98
N LYS A 426 1.94 -4.61 -7.18
CA LYS A 426 1.73 -5.63 -6.18
C LYS A 426 0.63 -5.06 -5.34
N ASP A 427 -0.47 -5.80 -5.22
CA ASP A 427 -1.28 -5.68 -4.02
C ASP A 427 -0.25 -5.61 -2.90
N LEU A 428 -0.22 -4.48 -2.20
CA LEU A 428 0.17 -4.53 -0.81
C LEU A 428 -0.89 -5.45 -0.24
N VAL A 429 -0.67 -6.77 -0.37
CA VAL A 429 -1.26 -7.73 0.54
C VAL A 429 -1.09 -7.04 1.87
N ALA A 430 -2.16 -6.98 2.64
CA ALA A 430 -2.09 -6.53 4.02
C ALA A 430 -1.21 -7.47 4.87
N ASP A 431 -0.13 -8.03 4.32
CA ASP A 431 0.95 -8.76 4.95
C ASP A 431 1.96 -7.73 5.46
N GLU A 432 1.59 -7.15 6.58
CA GLU A 432 2.30 -7.33 7.85
C GLU A 432 1.58 -6.40 8.84
N VAL A 433 0.37 -6.81 9.24
CA VAL A 433 -0.48 -6.12 10.22
C VAL A 433 0.27 -5.92 11.55
N SER A 434 1.34 -6.66 11.81
CA SER A 434 2.25 -6.34 12.91
C SER A 434 3.70 -6.67 12.59
N ARG A 435 4.62 -5.77 12.94
CA ARG A 435 6.07 -5.99 12.84
C ARG A 435 6.68 -6.04 14.23
N LEU A 436 7.51 -7.05 14.50
CA LEU A 436 8.49 -6.99 15.57
C LEU A 436 9.51 -5.93 15.21
N VAL A 437 9.67 -4.94 16.06
CA VAL A 437 10.60 -3.85 15.81
C VAL A 437 11.58 -3.75 16.95
N ASP A 438 12.86 -3.67 16.61
CA ASP A 438 13.91 -3.49 17.60
C ASP A 438 13.68 -2.18 18.39
N TRP A 439 14.10 -2.16 19.66
CA TRP A 439 13.98 -0.99 20.55
C TRP A 439 14.57 0.28 19.93
N GLN A 440 15.55 0.12 19.04
CA GLN A 440 16.17 1.19 18.27
C GLN A 440 15.17 1.96 17.40
N ALA A 441 14.14 1.31 16.85
CA ALA A 441 13.13 1.99 16.04
C ALA A 441 12.16 2.81 16.89
N ALA A 442 11.73 2.27 18.04
CA ALA A 442 10.95 3.02 19.02
C ALA A 442 11.75 4.24 19.52
N ALA A 443 13.05 4.06 19.78
CA ALA A 443 13.95 5.14 20.17
C ALA A 443 14.11 6.21 19.07
N LYS A 444 14.19 5.81 17.80
CA LYS A 444 14.22 6.74 16.65
C LYS A 444 12.94 7.56 16.53
N GLY A 445 11.76 6.92 16.67
CA GLY A 445 10.47 7.63 16.66
C GLY A 445 10.35 8.64 17.80
N LEU A 446 10.86 8.30 18.98
CA LEU A 446 10.88 9.22 20.14
C LEU A 446 11.91 10.35 20.00
N ALA A 447 13.05 10.10 19.35
CA ALA A 447 14.11 11.08 19.15
C ALA A 447 13.84 12.07 17.99
N PHE A 448 13.11 11.64 16.96
CA PHE A 448 12.83 12.42 15.75
C PHE A 448 11.32 12.54 15.49
N LYS A 449 10.60 13.13 16.45
CA LYS A 449 9.13 13.17 16.44
C LYS A 449 8.55 13.86 15.21
N GLU A 450 9.21 14.89 14.69
CA GLU A 450 8.76 15.64 13.50
C GLU A 450 8.93 14.84 12.20
N ALA A 451 9.99 14.02 12.11
CA ALA A 451 10.28 13.23 10.91
C ALA A 451 9.37 11.99 10.80
N TYR A 452 8.94 11.44 11.95
CA TYR A 452 8.10 10.23 12.03
C TYR A 452 6.65 10.51 12.46
N GLY A 453 6.26 11.78 12.65
CA GLY A 453 4.90 12.15 13.07
C GLY A 453 4.47 11.56 14.42
N THR A 454 5.43 11.24 15.31
CA THR A 454 5.16 10.49 16.55
C THR A 454 4.39 11.33 17.57
N LYS A 455 3.23 10.82 18.02
CA LYS A 455 2.37 11.45 19.02
C LYS A 455 2.22 10.54 20.25
N ALA A 456 2.33 11.13 21.44
CA ALA A 456 2.07 10.43 22.69
C ALA A 456 0.65 10.78 23.16
N THR A 457 -0.32 9.93 22.83
CA THR A 457 -1.74 10.11 23.17
C THR A 457 -2.21 8.91 23.97
N LEU A 458 -3.12 9.12 24.93
CA LEU A 458 -3.80 8.04 25.63
C LEU A 458 -4.79 7.38 24.65
N ARG A 459 -4.59 6.09 24.33
CA ARG A 459 -5.43 5.31 23.38
C ARG A 459 -5.60 6.01 22.02
N PRO A 460 -4.51 6.19 21.24
CA PRO A 460 -4.53 6.92 19.97
C PRO A 460 -5.42 6.27 18.90
N GLU A 461 -5.80 5.01 19.10
CA GLU A 461 -6.66 4.26 18.18
C GLU A 461 -8.15 4.61 18.26
N LEU A 462 -8.55 5.50 19.20
CA LEU A 462 -9.93 5.97 19.36
C LEU A 462 -10.07 7.43 18.92
N SER A 463 -11.09 7.73 18.12
CA SER A 463 -11.42 9.11 17.71
C SER A 463 -11.99 10.00 18.83
N VAL A 464 -12.31 9.43 20.00
CA VAL A 464 -12.93 10.12 21.14
C VAL A 464 -11.89 10.41 22.22
N LYS A 465 -12.00 11.56 22.90
CA LYS A 465 -11.12 11.90 24.04
C LYS A 465 -11.38 10.95 25.22
N THR A 466 -10.43 10.07 25.50
CA THR A 466 -10.47 9.15 26.64
C THR A 466 -9.80 9.77 27.87
N HIS A 467 -10.35 9.49 29.05
CA HIS A 467 -9.83 9.94 30.33
C HIS A 467 -9.68 8.75 31.28
N THR A 468 -8.63 8.73 32.09
CA THR A 468 -8.46 7.72 33.15
C THR A 468 -9.18 8.18 34.42
N VAL A 469 -10.05 7.34 34.95
CA VAL A 469 -10.88 7.62 36.14
C VAL A 469 -10.77 6.45 37.12
N THR A 470 -10.74 6.71 38.42
CA THR A 470 -10.60 5.67 39.45
C THR A 470 -11.98 5.18 39.93
N VAL A 471 -12.16 3.86 40.00
CA VAL A 471 -13.35 3.25 40.63
C VAL A 471 -13.22 3.38 42.15
N LYS A 472 -14.16 4.07 42.76
CA LYS A 472 -14.21 4.36 44.20
C LYS A 472 -14.93 3.27 45.00
N GLU A 473 -16.00 2.71 44.44
CA GLU A 473 -16.77 1.64 45.06
C GLU A 473 -17.21 0.66 43.97
N ASN A 474 -17.09 -0.64 44.24
CA ASN A 474 -17.71 -1.72 43.46
C ASN A 474 -18.36 -2.69 44.44
N ARG A 475 -19.70 -2.70 44.48
CA ARG A 475 -20.47 -3.48 45.45
C ARG A 475 -21.62 -4.20 44.79
N ARG A 476 -21.68 -5.53 44.98
CA ARG A 476 -22.84 -6.32 44.58
C ARG A 476 -24.06 -5.97 45.45
N LEU A 477 -25.18 -5.66 44.81
CA LEU A 477 -26.46 -5.33 45.45
C LEU A 477 -27.36 -6.54 45.64
N THR A 478 -27.14 -7.63 44.88
CA THR A 478 -27.96 -8.85 44.96
C THR A 478 -27.32 -9.92 45.87
N PRO A 479 -28.13 -10.68 46.63
CA PRO A 479 -27.65 -11.86 47.37
C PRO A 479 -27.03 -12.91 46.43
N GLU A 480 -26.16 -13.77 46.96
CA GLU A 480 -25.51 -14.84 46.19
C GLU A 480 -26.49 -15.85 45.60
N THR A 481 -27.65 -16.02 46.22
CA THR A 481 -28.72 -16.95 45.79
C THR A 481 -29.61 -16.39 44.68
N TYR A 482 -29.42 -15.13 44.28
CA TYR A 482 -30.21 -14.51 43.22
C TYR A 482 -29.57 -14.79 41.87
N ASP A 483 -30.40 -15.18 40.91
CA ASP A 483 -30.06 -15.62 39.56
C ASP A 483 -29.59 -14.48 38.65
N ARG A 484 -29.43 -13.26 39.15
CA ARG A 484 -28.88 -12.11 38.42
C ARG A 484 -27.94 -11.33 39.31
N ASN A 485 -26.78 -10.96 38.79
CA ASN A 485 -25.86 -10.12 39.56
C ASN A 485 -26.16 -8.66 39.22
N ILE A 486 -26.35 -7.83 40.25
CA ILE A 486 -26.46 -6.39 40.08
C ILE A 486 -25.33 -5.72 40.85
N PHE A 487 -24.52 -4.92 40.18
CA PHE A 487 -23.39 -4.19 40.78
C PHE A 487 -23.68 -2.71 40.87
N HIS A 488 -23.22 -2.12 41.96
CA HIS A 488 -23.15 -0.70 42.21
C HIS A 488 -21.70 -0.26 42.05
N ILE A 489 -21.43 0.57 41.05
CA ILE A 489 -20.09 1.05 40.76
C ILE A 489 -20.08 2.58 40.85
N GLU A 490 -19.15 3.13 41.64
CA GLU A 490 -18.94 4.58 41.76
C GLU A 490 -17.58 4.96 41.18
N PHE A 491 -17.54 6.02 40.37
CA PHE A 491 -16.33 6.57 39.78
C PHE A 491 -16.00 7.93 40.40
N ASP A 492 -14.75 8.12 40.82
CA ASP A 492 -14.24 9.40 41.32
C ASP A 492 -13.64 10.22 40.18
N LEU A 493 -14.30 11.32 39.80
CA LEU A 493 -13.89 12.16 38.68
C LEU A 493 -12.72 13.11 39.02
N GLY A 494 -12.43 13.35 40.31
CA GLY A 494 -11.26 14.15 40.76
C GLY A 494 -10.88 15.32 39.86
N ASP A 495 -9.61 15.34 39.42
CA ASP A 495 -9.03 16.31 38.47
C ASP A 495 -9.00 15.77 37.01
N SER A 496 -9.77 14.72 36.69
CA SER A 496 -9.72 14.03 35.39
C SER A 496 -10.14 14.90 34.19
N GLY A 497 -10.78 16.05 34.46
CA GLY A 497 -11.29 16.97 33.45
C GLY A 497 -12.57 16.48 32.75
N VAL A 498 -13.13 15.35 33.19
CA VAL A 498 -14.37 14.78 32.65
C VAL A 498 -15.57 15.55 33.20
N THR A 499 -16.32 16.20 32.31
CA THR A 499 -17.63 16.77 32.61
C THR A 499 -18.68 15.97 31.86
N TYR A 500 -19.77 15.59 32.52
CA TYR A 500 -20.86 14.85 31.87
C TYR A 500 -22.16 15.65 31.92
N LYS A 501 -23.02 15.45 30.92
CA LYS A 501 -24.41 15.92 30.93
C LYS A 501 -25.38 14.74 31.00
N ILE A 502 -26.56 15.00 31.54
CA ILE A 502 -27.65 14.02 31.61
C ILE A 502 -28.04 13.63 30.18
N GLY A 503 -28.12 12.32 29.90
CA GLY A 503 -28.37 11.76 28.56
C GLY A 503 -27.12 11.49 27.72
N GLU A 504 -25.91 11.77 28.21
CA GLU A 504 -24.67 11.32 27.57
C GLU A 504 -24.36 9.86 27.92
N ALA A 505 -23.81 9.11 26.96
CA ALA A 505 -23.38 7.73 27.17
C ALA A 505 -21.90 7.67 27.57
N LEU A 506 -21.58 6.84 28.57
CA LEU A 506 -20.22 6.57 29.01
C LEU A 506 -19.72 5.25 28.37
N GLY A 507 -18.59 5.33 27.68
CA GLY A 507 -17.82 4.17 27.23
C GLY A 507 -16.79 3.75 28.29
N ILE A 508 -16.85 2.51 28.77
CA ILE A 508 -15.85 1.92 29.66
C ILE A 508 -15.00 0.93 28.85
N HIS A 509 -13.69 1.12 28.89
CA HIS A 509 -12.72 0.23 28.26
C HIS A 509 -12.12 -0.69 29.31
N ALA A 510 -12.42 -1.98 29.23
CA ALA A 510 -11.82 -2.98 30.10
C ALA A 510 -10.40 -3.34 29.65
N GLU A 511 -9.57 -3.82 30.58
CA GLU A 511 -8.26 -4.41 30.33
C GLU A 511 -8.28 -5.89 30.74
N ASN A 512 -7.44 -6.73 30.11
CA ASN A 512 -7.26 -8.10 30.56
C ASN A 512 -6.62 -8.15 31.95
N ASP A 513 -6.92 -9.21 32.70
CA ASP A 513 -6.38 -9.41 34.04
C ASP A 513 -4.86 -9.60 34.01
N ASP A 514 -4.16 -8.94 34.94
CA ASP A 514 -2.70 -8.91 34.98
C ASP A 514 -2.09 -10.28 35.29
N GLU A 515 -2.69 -11.03 36.20
CA GLU A 515 -2.16 -12.33 36.62
C GLU A 515 -2.34 -13.36 35.50
N GLU A 516 -3.46 -13.31 34.78
CA GLU A 516 -3.75 -14.21 33.66
C GLU A 516 -2.89 -13.94 32.43
N VAL A 517 -2.68 -12.66 32.08
CA VAL A 517 -1.79 -12.29 30.97
C VAL A 517 -0.36 -12.73 31.28
N GLN A 518 0.13 -12.53 32.51
CA GLN A 518 1.46 -13.00 32.90
C GLN A 518 1.57 -14.53 32.89
N ALA A 519 0.53 -15.24 33.34
CA ALA A 519 0.47 -16.69 33.29
C ALA A 519 0.52 -17.21 31.84
N PHE A 520 -0.22 -16.56 30.92
CA PHE A 520 -0.20 -16.87 29.51
C PHE A 520 1.18 -16.61 28.88
N ILE A 521 1.78 -15.45 29.10
CA ILE A 521 3.12 -15.10 28.57
C ILE A 521 4.15 -16.15 29.01
N LYS A 522 4.12 -16.55 30.29
CA LYS A 522 5.02 -17.56 30.83
C LYS A 522 4.79 -18.95 30.22
N TRP A 523 3.53 -19.34 30.02
CA TRP A 523 3.19 -20.64 29.42
C TRP A 523 3.47 -20.68 27.91
N TYR A 524 3.23 -19.58 27.20
CA TYR A 524 3.44 -19.47 25.77
C TYR A 524 4.93 -19.29 25.41
N GLY A 525 5.74 -18.76 26.34
CA GLY A 525 7.17 -18.59 26.18
C GLY A 525 7.57 -17.32 25.42
N ILE A 526 6.77 -16.25 25.53
CA ILE A 526 7.03 -14.97 24.84
C ILE A 526 7.73 -14.00 25.80
N ASN A 527 8.57 -13.11 25.26
CA ASN A 527 9.20 -12.06 26.04
C ASN A 527 8.22 -10.87 26.24
N PRO A 528 7.84 -10.50 27.49
CA PRO A 528 6.89 -9.41 27.74
C PRO A 528 7.39 -8.02 27.33
N ASP A 529 8.72 -7.81 27.31
CA ASP A 529 9.36 -6.51 27.05
C ASP A 529 9.64 -6.27 25.55
N GLU A 530 9.36 -7.26 24.71
CA GLU A 530 9.58 -7.16 23.28
C GLU A 530 8.61 -6.16 22.64
N ILE A 531 9.11 -5.36 21.68
CA ILE A 531 8.33 -4.27 21.08
C ILE A 531 7.66 -4.74 19.80
N VAL A 532 6.37 -4.48 19.72
CA VAL A 532 5.50 -4.83 18.60
C VAL A 532 4.80 -3.59 18.07
N GLN A 533 4.67 -3.51 16.75
CA GLN A 533 3.81 -2.54 16.09
C GLN A 533 2.48 -3.20 15.75
N VAL A 534 1.37 -2.63 16.21
CA VAL A 534 0.00 -3.13 15.99
C VAL A 534 -0.76 -2.03 15.24
N PRO A 535 -1.63 -2.32 14.27
CA PRO A 535 -2.33 -1.28 13.54
C PRO A 535 -3.38 -0.63 14.43
N SER A 536 -3.65 0.64 14.14
CA SER A 536 -4.76 1.36 14.71
C SER A 536 -6.10 0.82 14.18
N ARG A 537 -7.14 0.93 15.00
CA ARG A 537 -8.48 0.39 14.72
C ARG A 537 -9.21 1.14 13.61
N GLU A 538 -8.97 2.44 13.48
CA GLU A 538 -9.65 3.31 12.49
C GLU A 538 -8.81 3.53 11.21
N ASP A 539 -7.49 3.34 11.31
CA ASP A 539 -6.56 3.53 10.20
C ASP A 539 -5.53 2.41 10.17
N ALA A 540 -5.70 1.47 9.22
CA ALA A 540 -4.78 0.37 9.02
C ALA A 540 -3.36 0.83 8.62
N ALA A 541 -3.19 2.09 8.18
CA ALA A 541 -1.89 2.68 7.86
C ALA A 541 -1.19 3.29 9.09
N ALA A 542 -1.89 3.51 10.20
CA ALA A 542 -1.30 4.00 11.44
C ALA A 542 -0.88 2.83 12.34
N LEU A 543 0.39 2.80 12.75
CA LEU A 543 0.94 1.73 13.59
C LEU A 543 1.25 2.23 15.01
N ASP A 544 0.68 1.53 16.00
CA ASP A 544 0.93 1.73 17.43
C ASP A 544 2.10 0.86 17.89
N THR A 545 3.12 1.49 18.47
CA THR A 545 4.27 0.78 19.03
C THR A 545 4.05 0.51 20.52
N ARG A 546 3.95 -0.77 20.92
CA ARG A 546 3.69 -1.21 22.31
C ARG A 546 4.58 -2.40 22.68
N THR A 547 4.70 -2.73 23.97
CA THR A 547 5.31 -4.01 24.36
C THR A 547 4.33 -5.18 24.17
N VAL A 548 4.83 -6.41 24.04
CA VAL A 548 3.99 -7.63 23.99
C VAL A 548 3.03 -7.68 25.18
N TYR A 549 3.50 -7.35 26.39
CA TYR A 549 2.65 -7.30 27.57
C TYR A 549 1.52 -6.27 27.44
N GLN A 550 1.82 -5.05 26.97
CA GLN A 550 0.81 -4.02 26.74
C GLN A 550 -0.19 -4.43 25.65
N ALA A 551 0.27 -5.05 24.56
CA ALA A 551 -0.57 -5.53 23.48
C ALA A 551 -1.56 -6.61 23.98
N LEU A 552 -1.07 -7.59 24.75
CA LEU A 552 -1.93 -8.63 25.34
C LEU A 552 -2.87 -8.10 26.42
N LYS A 553 -2.49 -7.02 27.12
CA LYS A 553 -3.33 -6.43 28.17
C LYS A 553 -4.43 -5.51 27.61
N GLN A 554 -4.11 -4.73 26.58
CA GLN A 554 -4.92 -3.58 26.15
C GLN A 554 -5.41 -3.64 24.70
N ASN A 555 -4.79 -4.43 23.81
CA ASN A 555 -5.15 -4.49 22.38
C ASN A 555 -5.89 -5.77 21.99
N ILE A 556 -5.45 -6.92 22.49
CA ILE A 556 -5.96 -8.25 22.10
C ILE A 556 -6.83 -8.82 23.23
N ASP A 557 -8.06 -9.25 22.93
CA ASP A 557 -8.90 -9.99 23.88
C ASP A 557 -8.53 -11.49 23.89
N VAL A 558 -7.32 -11.82 24.39
CA VAL A 558 -6.83 -13.21 24.45
C VAL A 558 -7.64 -14.08 25.42
N LEU A 559 -8.32 -13.47 26.39
CA LEU A 559 -9.24 -14.12 27.32
C LEU A 559 -10.69 -14.12 26.81
N GLY A 560 -10.90 -13.63 25.59
CA GLY A 560 -12.18 -13.54 24.90
C GLY A 560 -12.59 -14.82 24.19
N LYS A 561 -13.78 -14.78 23.58
CA LYS A 561 -14.35 -15.92 22.86
C LYS A 561 -13.78 -16.03 21.44
N PRO A 562 -13.17 -17.17 21.07
CA PRO A 562 -12.63 -17.37 19.73
C PRO A 562 -13.75 -17.52 18.68
N PRO A 563 -13.70 -16.78 17.55
CA PRO A 563 -14.64 -16.96 16.45
C PRO A 563 -14.36 -18.24 15.68
N LYS A 564 -15.33 -18.71 14.89
CA LYS A 564 -15.21 -19.95 14.10
C LYS A 564 -13.98 -19.96 13.18
N ARG A 565 -13.66 -18.82 12.55
CA ARG A 565 -12.46 -18.60 11.72
C ARG A 565 -11.13 -18.87 12.45
N PHE A 566 -11.09 -18.69 13.77
CA PHE A 566 -9.88 -18.91 14.56
C PHE A 566 -9.52 -20.41 14.59
N TYR A 567 -10.51 -21.29 14.68
CA TYR A 567 -10.30 -22.75 14.66
C TYR A 567 -9.80 -23.24 13.30
N GLU A 568 -10.31 -22.66 12.20
CA GLU A 568 -9.83 -22.96 10.85
C GLU A 568 -8.36 -22.53 10.67
N ALA A 569 -8.05 -21.29 11.03
CA ALA A 569 -6.70 -20.76 10.96
C ALA A 569 -5.72 -21.53 11.85
N LEU A 570 -6.13 -21.90 13.06
CA LEU A 570 -5.29 -22.63 14.00
C LEU A 570 -4.84 -23.98 13.44
N ALA A 571 -5.65 -24.63 12.58
CA ALA A 571 -5.31 -25.91 11.97
C ALA A 571 -4.06 -25.87 11.08
N GLU A 572 -3.68 -24.71 10.55
CA GLU A 572 -2.49 -24.52 9.71
C GLU A 572 -1.19 -24.45 10.53
N PHE A 573 -1.29 -24.11 11.81
CA PHE A 573 -0.15 -23.96 12.74
C PHE A 573 0.08 -25.21 13.59
N THR A 574 -0.60 -26.31 13.28
CA THR A 574 -0.62 -27.55 14.05
C THR A 574 0.39 -28.54 13.52
N SER A 575 1.26 -29.07 14.38
CA SER A 575 2.25 -30.09 13.99
C SER A 575 1.70 -31.53 13.97
N ASP A 576 0.58 -31.79 14.67
CA ASP A 576 -0.12 -33.09 14.65
C ASP A 576 -1.30 -33.08 13.68
N GLU A 577 -1.28 -33.97 12.69
CA GLU A 577 -2.34 -34.09 11.67
C GLU A 577 -3.72 -34.45 12.28
N LYS A 578 -3.75 -35.14 13.44
CA LYS A 578 -5.02 -35.46 14.12
C LYS A 578 -5.65 -34.23 14.75
N GLU A 579 -4.85 -33.39 15.40
CA GLU A 579 -5.30 -32.12 15.96
C GLU A 579 -5.73 -31.17 14.83
N ALA A 580 -4.97 -31.12 13.72
CA ALA A 580 -5.31 -30.32 12.54
C ALA A 580 -6.67 -30.72 11.95
N GLN A 581 -6.93 -32.03 11.81
CA GLN A 581 -8.22 -32.50 11.28
C GLN A 581 -9.38 -32.18 12.22
N GLN A 582 -9.19 -32.25 13.54
CA GLN A 582 -10.20 -31.86 14.53
C GLN A 582 -10.51 -30.36 14.46
N LEU A 583 -9.47 -29.52 14.35
CA LEU A 583 -9.61 -28.07 14.19
C LEU A 583 -10.35 -27.69 12.90
N ARG A 584 -10.04 -28.36 11.77
CA ARG A 584 -10.78 -28.18 10.50
C ARG A 584 -12.26 -28.57 10.61
N VAL A 585 -12.58 -29.64 11.35
CA VAL A 585 -13.98 -30.05 11.57
C VAL A 585 -14.73 -29.04 12.45
N LEU A 586 -14.10 -28.56 13.52
CA LEU A 586 -14.65 -27.52 14.40
C LEU A 586 -14.84 -26.19 13.67
N GLY A 587 -13.91 -25.86 12.78
CA GLY A 587 -13.95 -24.71 11.90
C GLY A 587 -14.96 -24.83 10.76
N GLY A 588 -15.23 -26.04 10.26
CA GLY A 588 -16.12 -26.30 9.14
C GLY A 588 -17.61 -26.35 9.48
N ALA A 589 -18.46 -26.66 8.49
CA ALA A 589 -19.91 -26.77 8.68
C ALA A 589 -20.31 -27.97 9.57
N GLU A 590 -19.52 -29.05 9.55
CA GLU A 590 -19.78 -30.30 10.27
C GLU A 590 -19.71 -30.15 11.80
N GLY A 591 -18.83 -29.29 12.32
CA GLY A 591 -18.65 -29.03 13.75
C GLY A 591 -19.52 -27.92 14.34
N ALA A 592 -20.52 -27.40 13.62
CA ALA A 592 -21.29 -26.22 14.05
C ALA A 592 -22.02 -26.39 15.40
N VAL A 593 -22.51 -27.60 15.71
CA VAL A 593 -23.18 -27.92 16.98
C VAL A 593 -22.19 -27.92 18.14
N ASP A 594 -21.01 -28.54 17.94
CA ASP A 594 -19.95 -28.59 18.94
C ASP A 594 -19.32 -27.21 19.16
N PHE A 595 -19.15 -26.42 18.10
CA PHE A 595 -18.73 -25.01 18.21
C PHE A 595 -19.73 -24.20 19.04
N LYS A 596 -21.04 -24.34 18.78
CA LYS A 596 -22.08 -23.63 19.52
C LYS A 596 -22.03 -23.98 21.02
N LYS A 597 -21.90 -25.27 21.34
CA LYS A 597 -21.72 -25.72 22.72
C LYS A 597 -20.46 -25.14 23.37
N ARG A 598 -19.31 -25.21 22.69
CA ARG A 598 -18.02 -24.68 23.17
C ARG A 598 -18.05 -23.17 23.39
N SER A 599 -18.79 -22.44 22.56
CA SER A 599 -18.90 -20.97 22.62
C SER A 599 -19.95 -20.45 23.62
N GLU A 600 -21.12 -21.10 23.69
CA GLU A 600 -22.28 -20.65 24.47
C GLU A 600 -22.39 -21.34 25.84
N GLU A 601 -22.11 -22.64 25.95
CA GLU A 601 -22.28 -23.42 27.19
C GLU A 601 -20.99 -23.56 28.01
N ASP A 602 -19.86 -23.80 27.32
CA ASP A 602 -18.55 -24.00 27.96
C ASP A 602 -17.73 -22.71 28.01
N THR A 603 -18.04 -21.73 27.15
CA THR A 603 -17.43 -20.38 27.13
C THR A 603 -15.89 -20.41 27.09
N LEU A 604 -15.34 -21.25 26.20
CA LEU A 604 -13.90 -21.39 26.03
C LEU A 604 -13.27 -20.08 25.53
N THR A 605 -12.06 -19.80 26.01
CA THR A 605 -11.24 -18.64 25.58
C THR A 605 -10.21 -19.02 24.53
N TYR A 606 -9.55 -18.04 23.89
CA TYR A 606 -8.42 -18.35 23.02
C TYR A 606 -7.32 -19.10 23.77
N VAL A 607 -7.03 -18.73 25.02
CA VAL A 607 -6.06 -19.43 25.87
C VAL A 607 -6.47 -20.89 26.10
N ASP A 608 -7.74 -21.14 26.41
CA ASP A 608 -8.23 -22.51 26.64
C ASP A 608 -8.10 -23.39 25.39
N VAL A 609 -8.40 -22.83 24.22
CA VAL A 609 -8.26 -23.55 22.94
C VAL A 609 -6.80 -23.83 22.63
N LEU A 610 -5.90 -22.87 22.84
CA LEU A 610 -4.46 -23.07 22.64
C LEU A 610 -3.88 -24.11 23.62
N GLN A 611 -4.43 -24.20 24.83
CA GLN A 611 -4.05 -25.23 25.80
C GLN A 611 -4.61 -26.61 25.47
N GLU A 612 -5.81 -26.68 24.88
CA GLU A 612 -6.44 -27.93 24.41
C GLU A 612 -5.70 -28.53 23.21
N PHE A 613 -5.15 -27.70 22.31
CA PHE A 613 -4.40 -28.10 21.13
C PHE A 613 -2.92 -27.67 21.23
N PRO A 614 -2.10 -28.35 22.06
CA PRO A 614 -0.75 -27.90 22.38
C PRO A 614 0.23 -27.94 21.19
N SER A 615 -0.09 -28.70 20.13
CA SER A 615 0.73 -28.77 18.92
C SER A 615 0.48 -27.63 17.94
N ALA A 616 -0.59 -26.83 18.16
CA ALA A 616 -0.87 -25.62 17.43
C ALA A 616 -0.18 -24.42 18.09
N ARG A 617 0.96 -24.00 17.52
CA ARG A 617 1.82 -22.96 18.08
C ARG A 617 2.05 -21.83 17.08
N PRO A 618 1.04 -20.97 16.82
CA PRO A 618 1.21 -19.77 16.01
C PRO A 618 2.25 -18.82 16.61
N SER A 619 2.92 -18.00 15.79
CA SER A 619 3.79 -16.94 16.32
C SER A 619 2.96 -15.85 17.01
N PHE A 620 3.59 -14.94 17.76
CA PHE A 620 2.87 -13.82 18.37
C PHE A 620 2.21 -12.90 17.32
N HIS A 621 2.79 -12.80 16.11
CA HIS A 621 2.21 -12.07 14.99
C HIS A 621 0.96 -12.75 14.45
N ASP A 622 1.01 -14.06 14.28
CA ASP A 622 -0.16 -14.82 13.83
C ASP A 622 -1.27 -14.73 14.88
N LEU A 623 -0.92 -14.77 16.17
CA LEU A 623 -1.89 -14.54 17.25
C LEU A 623 -2.53 -13.14 17.17
N LEU A 624 -1.75 -12.09 16.89
CA LEU A 624 -2.28 -10.74 16.69
C LEU A 624 -3.28 -10.67 15.53
N VAL A 625 -3.04 -11.41 14.45
CA VAL A 625 -3.92 -11.45 13.28
C VAL A 625 -5.19 -12.25 13.54
N TYR A 626 -5.05 -13.47 14.07
CA TYR A 626 -6.17 -14.41 14.20
C TYR A 626 -6.98 -14.22 15.50
N ALA A 627 -6.36 -13.71 16.56
CA ALA A 627 -7.02 -13.35 17.82
C ALA A 627 -7.43 -11.87 17.88
N ASN A 628 -7.52 -11.17 16.74
CA ASN A 628 -7.89 -9.76 16.64
C ASN A 628 -9.37 -9.45 17.00
N SER A 629 -9.97 -10.16 17.96
CA SER A 629 -11.10 -9.61 18.69
C SER A 629 -10.55 -8.58 19.66
N THR A 630 -10.79 -7.30 19.37
CA THR A 630 -10.50 -6.21 20.29
C THR A 630 -11.39 -6.32 21.53
N LEU A 631 -10.85 -5.96 22.71
CA LEU A 631 -11.63 -5.77 23.94
C LEU A 631 -12.81 -4.83 23.63
N GLN A 632 -14.05 -5.28 23.91
CA GLN A 632 -15.23 -4.51 23.52
C GLN A 632 -15.51 -3.38 24.51
N ASP A 633 -15.94 -2.25 23.97
CA ASP A 633 -16.27 -1.05 24.75
C ASP A 633 -17.69 -1.17 25.33
N LEU A 634 -17.82 -1.02 26.64
CA LEU A 634 -19.12 -1.02 27.33
C LEU A 634 -19.74 0.36 27.29
N HIS A 635 -20.91 0.47 26.66
CA HIS A 635 -21.65 1.73 26.58
C HIS A 635 -22.81 1.72 27.58
N HIS A 636 -22.84 2.71 28.48
CA HIS A 636 -23.93 2.89 29.45
C HIS A 636 -24.51 4.30 29.36
N GLN A 637 -25.84 4.43 29.28
CA GLN A 637 -26.53 5.72 29.35
C GLN A 637 -26.61 6.22 30.80
N LEU A 638 -26.38 7.53 31.00
CA LEU A 638 -26.44 8.17 32.32
C LEU A 638 -27.83 8.79 32.57
N ASP A 639 -28.58 8.25 33.54
CA ASP A 639 -29.93 8.72 33.91
C ASP A 639 -30.08 9.21 35.37
N ASP A 640 -31.03 10.12 35.56
CA ASP A 640 -31.17 11.14 36.62
C ASP A 640 -31.24 10.63 38.08
N SER A 641 -30.59 11.36 39.00
CA SER A 641 -31.16 11.62 40.33
C SER A 641 -30.60 12.95 40.89
N ARG A 642 -31.47 13.95 40.98
CA ARG A 642 -31.17 15.30 41.44
C ARG A 642 -30.44 15.31 42.80
N ARG A 643 -29.27 15.98 42.80
CA ARG A 643 -28.28 16.22 43.86
C ARG A 643 -27.19 15.16 44.02
N PHE A 644 -26.20 15.18 43.12
CA PHE A 644 -24.86 14.69 43.44
C PHE A 644 -23.80 15.67 42.91
N LEU A 645 -22.69 15.77 43.66
CA LEU A 645 -21.59 16.72 43.50
C LEU A 645 -20.94 16.59 42.11
N ASP A 646 -20.46 17.70 41.55
CA ASP A 646 -19.80 17.82 40.22
C ASP A 646 -18.57 16.90 39.98
N SER A 647 -18.24 15.99 40.91
CA SER A 647 -17.04 15.17 40.92
C SER A 647 -17.28 13.64 40.98
N MET A 648 -18.51 13.13 40.76
CA MET A 648 -18.78 11.69 40.95
C MET A 648 -19.89 11.12 40.04
N ILE A 649 -19.68 9.92 39.49
CA ILE A 649 -20.66 9.17 38.67
C ILE A 649 -21.03 7.84 39.36
N LYS A 650 -22.31 7.44 39.31
CA LYS A 650 -22.80 6.15 39.86
C LYS A 650 -23.47 5.33 38.75
N LEU A 651 -23.08 4.06 38.61
CA LEU A 651 -23.66 3.10 37.65
C LEU A 651 -24.25 1.88 38.35
N LYS A 652 -25.38 1.39 37.82
CA LYS A 652 -25.96 0.09 38.16
C LYS A 652 -25.90 -0.84 36.95
N VAL A 653 -25.12 -1.92 37.05
CA VAL A 653 -24.95 -2.90 35.97
C VAL A 653 -25.71 -4.18 36.31
N LYS A 654 -26.52 -4.70 35.40
CA LYS A 654 -27.30 -5.94 35.55
C LYS A 654 -26.73 -7.03 34.66
N SER A 655 -26.34 -8.17 35.25
CA SER A 655 -25.88 -9.35 34.53
C SER A 655 -26.78 -10.56 34.84
N PRO A 656 -26.97 -11.51 33.90
CA PRO A 656 -27.51 -12.81 34.21
C PRO A 656 -26.60 -13.54 35.21
N GLY A 657 -27.18 -14.39 36.04
CA GLY A 657 -26.50 -15.28 36.97
C GLY A 657 -26.52 -16.73 36.47
N PRO A 658 -25.70 -17.60 37.08
CA PRO A 658 -25.46 -18.95 36.57
C PRO A 658 -26.66 -19.89 36.81
N GLU A 659 -27.07 -20.64 35.78
CA GLU A 659 -27.88 -21.85 35.97
C GLU A 659 -27.07 -22.91 36.75
N GLU A 660 -27.72 -23.59 37.70
CA GLU A 660 -27.11 -24.58 38.60
C GLU A 660 -26.38 -25.72 37.85
N LYS A 661 -25.06 -25.61 37.67
CA LYS A 661 -24.22 -26.76 37.31
C LYS A 661 -23.89 -27.59 38.56
N LYS A 662 -24.61 -28.69 38.78
CA LYS A 662 -24.15 -29.81 39.62
C LYS A 662 -22.96 -30.52 38.95
N LYS A 663 -21.74 -30.24 39.39
CA LYS A 663 -20.70 -31.22 39.85
C LYS A 663 -19.27 -30.68 39.72
N GLN A 664 -18.58 -30.75 40.87
CA GLN A 664 -17.15 -30.99 41.10
C GLN A 664 -16.09 -29.98 40.58
N ALA A 665 -15.47 -29.32 41.58
CA ALA A 665 -14.04 -29.08 41.78
C ALA A 665 -13.61 -27.60 41.89
N THR A 666 -13.45 -27.17 43.16
CA THR A 666 -12.38 -26.32 43.73
C THR A 666 -12.03 -24.94 43.13
N SER A 667 -11.98 -23.94 44.03
CA SER A 667 -11.61 -22.51 43.89
C SER A 667 -12.73 -21.58 43.39
N THR A 668 -13.65 -21.24 44.29
CA THR A 668 -14.90 -20.50 44.00
C THR A 668 -14.74 -18.97 44.07
N SER A 669 -13.53 -18.40 44.10
CA SER A 669 -13.35 -16.93 44.18
C SER A 669 -12.84 -16.31 42.88
N GLU A 670 -12.03 -17.03 42.08
CA GLU A 670 -11.44 -16.53 40.84
C GLU A 670 -12.41 -16.64 39.65
N THR A 671 -13.21 -17.70 39.59
CA THR A 671 -14.21 -17.93 38.53
C THR A 671 -15.34 -16.90 38.54
N ILE A 672 -15.65 -16.33 39.71
CA ILE A 672 -16.73 -15.33 39.88
C ILE A 672 -16.29 -13.97 39.32
N MET A 673 -15.02 -13.56 39.50
CA MET A 673 -14.48 -12.34 38.88
C MET A 673 -14.33 -12.52 37.35
N ARG A 674 -13.91 -13.70 36.88
CA ARG A 674 -13.85 -14.05 35.45
C ARG A 674 -15.21 -13.98 34.75
N MET A 675 -16.29 -14.41 35.42
CA MET A 675 -17.65 -14.37 34.84
C MET A 675 -18.23 -12.95 34.74
N LEU A 676 -17.79 -12.01 35.59
CA LEU A 676 -18.27 -10.63 35.58
C LEU A 676 -17.71 -9.82 34.41
N ASN A 677 -16.40 -9.97 34.12
CA ASN A 677 -15.82 -9.45 32.87
C ASN A 677 -16.41 -10.10 31.62
N ARG A 678 -16.79 -11.39 31.68
CA ARG A 678 -17.37 -12.15 30.54
C ARG A 678 -18.78 -11.72 30.14
N LEU A 679 -19.57 -11.12 31.03
CA LEU A 679 -20.97 -10.74 30.76
C LEU A 679 -21.11 -9.29 30.25
N GLU A 680 -20.13 -8.45 30.52
CA GLU A 680 -20.05 -7.08 30.03
C GLU A 680 -19.85 -7.01 28.50
N ASN A 681 -19.07 -7.92 27.90
CA ASN A 681 -18.84 -8.01 26.46
C ASN A 681 -20.03 -8.56 25.64
N ALA A 682 -21.01 -9.22 26.25
CA ALA A 682 -22.16 -9.78 25.53
C ALA A 682 -23.28 -8.75 25.31
N CYS A 683 -23.47 -7.82 26.25
CA CYS A 683 -24.52 -6.80 26.19
C CYS A 683 -24.25 -5.72 25.13
N GLY A 684 -22.97 -5.42 24.83
CA GLY A 684 -22.58 -4.43 23.81
C GLY A 684 -22.96 -4.79 22.36
N ARG A 685 -23.14 -6.09 22.05
CA ARG A 685 -23.57 -6.54 20.70
C ARG A 685 -25.07 -6.38 20.46
N ILE A 686 -25.90 -6.64 21.48
CA ILE A 686 -27.36 -6.58 21.36
C ILE A 686 -27.84 -5.14 21.18
N LEU A 687 -27.19 -4.18 21.86
CA LEU A 687 -27.50 -2.75 21.72
C LEU A 687 -27.15 -2.19 20.34
N ARG A 688 -26.04 -2.62 19.73
CA ARG A 688 -25.61 -2.18 18.38
C ARG A 688 -26.53 -2.65 17.26
N GLU A 689 -27.05 -3.87 17.34
CA GLU A 689 -28.03 -4.35 16.34
C GLU A 689 -29.35 -3.59 16.42
N GLN A 690 -29.76 -3.15 17.62
CA GLN A 690 -30.99 -2.35 17.79
C GLN A 690 -30.81 -0.89 17.33
N GLU A 691 -29.63 -0.31 17.47
CA GLU A 691 -29.32 1.07 17.05
C GLU A 691 -29.22 1.19 15.50
N LEU A 692 -28.67 0.17 14.84
CA LEU A 692 -28.66 0.05 13.37
C LEU A 692 -30.09 -0.12 12.81
N LEU A 693 -30.92 -0.94 13.47
CA LEU A 693 -32.34 -1.09 13.12
C LEU A 693 -33.14 0.19 13.38
N ALA A 694 -32.85 0.94 14.44
CA ALA A 694 -33.50 2.21 14.75
C ALA A 694 -33.19 3.28 13.69
N ASN A 695 -31.92 3.40 13.28
CA ASN A 695 -31.48 4.36 12.26
C ASN A 695 -31.97 4.01 10.85
N GLU A 696 -32.10 2.73 10.49
CA GLU A 696 -32.73 2.33 9.23
C GLU A 696 -34.25 2.61 9.20
N MET A 697 -34.92 2.45 10.35
CA MET A 697 -36.38 2.57 10.45
C MET A 697 -36.88 4.02 10.60
N GLU A 698 -36.06 4.96 11.05
CA GLU A 698 -36.38 6.40 11.09
C GLU A 698 -36.59 7.01 9.68
N SER A 699 -36.16 6.30 8.64
CA SER A 699 -36.28 6.74 7.24
C SER A 699 -37.61 6.37 6.56
N ARG A 700 -38.49 5.54 7.16
CA ARG A 700 -39.68 4.97 6.47
C ARG A 700 -40.96 4.79 7.35
N ALA A 701 -41.69 5.88 7.60
CA ALA A 701 -43.18 5.99 7.73
C ALA A 701 -43.92 5.31 8.95
N PRO A 702 -45.26 5.45 9.15
CA PRO A 702 -45.90 6.29 10.18
C PRO A 702 -46.76 5.59 11.28
N ASP A 703 -46.93 6.31 12.41
CA ASP A 703 -47.92 6.33 13.52
C ASP A 703 -48.61 5.09 14.14
N GLU A 704 -48.79 3.94 13.47
CA GLU A 704 -49.56 2.83 14.08
C GLU A 704 -48.69 1.85 14.90
N LYS A 705 -47.40 1.73 14.55
CA LYS A 705 -46.41 0.97 15.33
C LYS A 705 -46.09 1.62 16.68
N TRP A 706 -46.13 2.94 16.78
CA TRP A 706 -45.83 3.69 18.01
C TRP A 706 -46.81 3.36 19.14
N LYS A 707 -48.11 3.18 18.83
CA LYS A 707 -49.11 2.78 19.83
C LYS A 707 -48.89 1.38 20.38
N ASN A 708 -48.56 0.41 19.53
CA ASN A 708 -48.29 -0.96 19.98
C ASN A 708 -46.99 -1.06 20.78
N MET A 709 -46.01 -0.21 20.47
CA MET A 709 -44.77 -0.14 21.24
C MET A 709 -45.01 0.50 22.61
N LEU A 710 -45.79 1.57 22.70
CA LEU A 710 -46.17 2.18 23.99
C LEU A 710 -46.97 1.23 24.87
N ASP A 711 -47.89 0.44 24.31
CA ASP A 711 -48.65 -0.56 25.07
C ASP A 711 -47.76 -1.71 25.56
N THR A 712 -46.76 -2.12 24.76
CA THR A 712 -45.79 -3.16 25.15
C THR A 712 -44.87 -2.67 26.27
N VAL A 713 -44.40 -1.43 26.18
CA VAL A 713 -43.57 -0.78 27.21
C VAL A 713 -44.34 -0.60 28.52
N MET A 714 -45.61 -0.17 28.45
CA MET A 714 -46.46 -0.01 29.63
C MET A 714 -46.83 -1.37 30.27
N THR A 715 -46.95 -2.43 29.47
CA THR A 715 -47.17 -3.79 29.96
C THR A 715 -45.92 -4.33 30.67
N MET A 716 -44.71 -4.10 30.14
CA MET A 716 -43.45 -4.48 30.79
C MET A 716 -43.19 -3.70 32.09
N ALA A 717 -43.52 -2.42 32.15
CA ALA A 717 -43.44 -1.61 33.38
C ALA A 717 -44.38 -2.12 34.50
N SER A 718 -45.50 -2.75 34.13
CA SER A 718 -46.45 -3.32 35.09
C SER A 718 -45.96 -4.64 35.72
N VAL A 719 -45.17 -5.44 34.99
CA VAL A 719 -44.59 -6.71 35.47
C VAL A 719 -43.46 -6.47 36.48
N LEU A 720 -42.60 -5.48 36.25
CA LEU A 720 -41.47 -5.16 37.14
C LEU A 720 -41.89 -4.50 38.47
N GLN A 721 -43.01 -3.75 38.49
CA GLN A 721 -43.61 -3.27 39.75
C GLN A 721 -44.16 -4.38 40.64
N VAL A 722 -44.47 -5.55 40.07
CA VAL A 722 -44.94 -6.73 40.82
C VAL A 722 -43.73 -7.44 41.45
N GLU A 723 -42.65 -7.62 40.71
CA GLU A 723 -41.43 -8.30 41.19
C GLU A 723 -40.71 -7.51 42.30
N GLY A 724 -40.63 -6.18 42.21
CA GLY A 724 -40.05 -5.35 43.27
C GLY A 724 -40.85 -5.39 44.60
N LYS A 725 -42.17 -5.59 44.52
CA LYS A 725 -43.02 -5.77 45.71
C LYS A 725 -42.82 -7.15 46.32
N GLU A 726 -42.59 -8.17 45.51
CA GLU A 726 -42.32 -9.55 45.96
C GLU A 726 -40.96 -9.66 46.66
N ALA A 727 -39.92 -9.01 46.14
CA ALA A 727 -38.60 -8.97 46.77
C ALA A 727 -38.62 -8.33 48.18
N ILE A 728 -39.29 -7.17 48.33
CA ILE A 728 -39.42 -6.46 49.62
C ILE A 728 -40.30 -7.24 50.60
N ALA A 729 -41.35 -7.91 50.11
CA ALA A 729 -42.20 -8.79 50.93
C ALA A 729 -41.44 -10.04 51.40
N TYR A 730 -40.54 -10.58 50.58
CA TYR A 730 -39.71 -11.73 50.91
C TYR A 730 -38.63 -11.37 51.96
N GLU A 731 -38.00 -10.20 51.82
CA GLU A 731 -37.03 -9.68 52.79
C GLU A 731 -37.67 -9.35 54.15
N GLY A 732 -38.90 -8.80 54.16
CA GLY A 732 -39.68 -8.59 55.39
C GLY A 732 -40.01 -9.91 56.12
N LYS A 733 -40.28 -10.99 55.37
CA LYS A 733 -40.48 -12.33 55.94
C LYS A 733 -39.19 -12.93 56.52
N LEU A 734 -38.06 -12.75 55.87
CA LEU A 734 -36.75 -13.24 56.33
C LEU A 734 -36.23 -12.51 57.57
N THR A 735 -36.54 -11.22 57.71
CA THR A 735 -36.06 -10.37 58.82
C THR A 735 -37.04 -10.26 59.98
N GLY A 736 -38.23 -10.88 59.89
CA GLY A 736 -39.28 -10.87 60.92
C GLY A 736 -39.98 -9.51 61.10
N LYS A 737 -39.73 -8.53 60.23
CA LYS A 737 -40.37 -7.21 60.25
C LYS A 737 -41.62 -7.19 59.37
N LYS A 738 -42.72 -6.65 59.88
CA LYS A 738 -43.96 -6.47 59.12
C LYS A 738 -43.82 -5.23 58.23
N VAL A 739 -43.31 -5.41 57.00
CA VAL A 739 -43.10 -4.32 56.01
C VAL A 739 -44.30 -4.25 55.07
N ASN A 740 -44.79 -3.04 54.77
CA ASN A 740 -45.78 -2.81 53.71
C ASN A 740 -45.01 -2.44 52.42
N PRO A 741 -44.95 -3.34 51.41
CA PRO A 741 -44.07 -3.15 50.25
C PRO A 741 -44.36 -1.88 49.46
N ARG A 742 -45.61 -1.41 49.45
CA ARG A 742 -46.00 -0.20 48.71
C ARG A 742 -45.45 1.07 49.36
N ASN A 743 -45.50 1.16 50.69
CA ASN A 743 -45.03 2.33 51.43
C ASN A 743 -43.49 2.37 51.51
N GLU A 744 -42.83 1.21 51.56
CA GLU A 744 -41.37 1.15 51.56
C GLU A 744 -40.80 1.57 50.19
N ILE A 745 -41.48 1.22 49.09
CA ILE A 745 -41.13 1.69 47.74
C ILE A 745 -41.32 3.22 47.62
N GLU A 746 -42.41 3.79 48.14
CA GLU A 746 -42.60 5.24 48.13
C GLU A 746 -41.57 5.97 49.00
N LYS A 747 -41.21 5.41 50.17
CA LYS A 747 -40.14 5.94 51.01
C LYS A 747 -38.76 5.87 50.33
N LEU A 748 -38.45 4.78 49.63
CA LEU A 748 -37.20 4.65 48.86
C LEU A 748 -37.15 5.58 47.64
N LYS A 749 -38.31 5.93 47.07
CA LYS A 749 -38.44 6.97 46.04
C LYS A 749 -38.24 8.38 46.62
N ASP A 750 -38.82 8.67 47.78
CA ASP A 750 -38.64 9.95 48.49
C ASP A 750 -37.20 10.14 49.02
N GLU A 751 -36.51 9.05 49.38
CA GLU A 751 -35.07 9.04 49.73
C GLU A 751 -34.15 9.08 48.50
N GLY A 752 -34.70 9.14 47.28
CA GLY A 752 -33.94 9.23 46.04
C GLY A 752 -33.10 8.00 45.69
N ARG A 753 -33.37 6.84 46.32
CA ARG A 753 -32.59 5.59 46.13
C ARG A 753 -33.14 4.68 45.02
N TYR A 754 -34.23 5.08 44.40
CA TYR A 754 -34.81 4.45 43.21
C TYR A 754 -35.27 5.53 42.23
N VAL A 755 -34.62 5.60 41.07
CA VAL A 755 -35.08 6.37 39.90
C VAL A 755 -35.07 5.43 38.69
N LEU A 756 -36.04 5.71 37.81
CA LEU A 756 -36.56 4.94 36.68
C LEU A 756 -35.50 4.48 35.67
N GLU A 757 -35.80 3.34 35.06
CA GLU A 757 -35.08 2.69 33.96
C GLU A 757 -35.27 3.42 32.61
N VAL A 758 -34.21 3.47 31.80
CA VAL A 758 -34.28 3.55 30.33
C VAL A 758 -33.17 2.67 29.71
N TYR A 759 -33.64 1.85 28.76
CA TYR A 759 -33.12 0.79 27.87
C TYR A 759 -31.63 0.41 27.81
#